data_AF-A0A0Q7KPV8-F1
#
_entry.id   AF-A0A0Q7KPV8-F1
#
_cell.length_a   1.000
_cell.length_b   1.000
_cell.length_c   1.000
_cell.angle_alpha   90.00
_cell.angle_beta   90.00
_cell.angle_gamma   90.00
#
_symmetry.space_group_name_H-M   'P 1'
#
loop_
_entity.id
_entity.type
_entity.pdbx_description
1 polymer ?
#
loop_
_entity_poly.entity_id
_entity_poly.type
_entity_poly.pdbx_seq_one_letter_code
_entity_poly.pdbx_strand_id
1 'polypeptide(L)'
;MTTLIRPREIVSLVLGLVLVVAMVATGDGSASADGTDEVGAFSQSKTVTRQLTQDDGAVETIDSRDVTLKVDHTLNLRGRERVAISWTGAHPSGGRASDPYGENGLKQEYPMVIMQCRGRDDPSLPKAQQLDPTTCWTSTRQQRSQSIDGSDAVWRHDLHATEEERALKTGLDPIPEACQDVPSDSTHLTPFVAANGKVYSACNSETMPPEAAVGAAFPPAEVAAFTDTDGNGSVNYEVRSATENESLGCTTATPCSIVAVPIMGISCVDGNTQCQATGRFRPGASNFASEGVDAAVSPVYWWSASNWRNRITVPITFGLPPDACDVLDSRAPTAFYGSELMSQASLQWAPAYCLNTKRFKFQHNRMGDEPAFTLVENGTAPAAFVSGTREADGDEPIGYAPTAVTGFAIAFIVDEPDNKGERSTLNLTPRLLAKLLSQSYAGSTRGQQHPGMEKNPLSMNQDPEFQQLNPGLDSIAREAAATVLSLSESSDVLTSLTSYIRDDPDAKAFMAGKADPWGMVVNPSYKNLKLPVSSVPLLDTFVPTSQQECQQQNTTPYLTQIAAPVTSISKIAQAVLDGWPNVQTRAERSSSSDPCKFGRIDRQGVGSRFMLGIVSLGDAERYGLRTAALRTGSGAARQFVAPSDASIAAAVKVAKADGVRKAFALSQATIRKTKGAYPGAMIVYTVAKLRGLDAADAKTVASFIRIATSEGQVRGSGNGRLPDGFVPITKKGATSALYAQAQKVASLIEAQKEPKAAPTTSTPTKGAPAAGGSAPASGAEVPDAPDAATATPAATTTPTTDVIATASNSSRPAQSLLPVLVALLLLAGLGGPGTRLVAEWRRRR
;
A
#
# COMPACT_ATOMS: atom_id res chain seq x y z
N MET A 1 69.35 0.57 -36.15
CA MET A 1 68.55 1.12 -37.25
C MET A 1 67.28 1.68 -36.67
N THR A 2 67.14 2.99 -36.83
CA THR A 2 66.08 3.88 -36.34
C THR A 2 64.74 3.59 -37.02
N THR A 3 63.67 3.42 -36.25
CA THR A 3 62.31 3.62 -36.76
C THR A 3 61.48 4.35 -35.70
N LEU A 4 61.13 5.59 -36.05
CA LEU A 4 60.35 6.53 -35.27
C LEU A 4 58.93 6.02 -35.02
N ILE A 5 58.48 6.06 -33.77
CA ILE A 5 57.07 5.98 -33.41
C ILE A 5 56.44 7.35 -33.70
N ARG A 6 55.34 7.36 -34.47
CA ARG A 6 54.68 8.59 -34.93
C ARG A 6 53.98 9.32 -33.78
N PRO A 7 53.97 10.67 -33.73
CA PRO A 7 53.41 11.46 -32.62
C PRO A 7 51.88 11.43 -32.49
N ARG A 8 51.17 10.72 -33.38
CA ARG A 8 49.70 10.76 -33.46
C ARG A 8 48.98 9.77 -32.55
N GLU A 9 49.67 8.79 -31.96
CA GLU A 9 49.05 7.83 -31.04
C GLU A 9 49.20 8.21 -29.55
N ILE A 10 50.15 9.09 -29.22
CA ILE A 10 50.31 9.62 -27.86
C ILE A 10 49.26 10.72 -27.55
N VAL A 11 48.77 11.41 -28.56
CA VAL A 11 47.74 12.46 -28.40
C VAL A 11 46.35 11.86 -28.09
N SER A 12 46.02 10.67 -28.61
CA SER A 12 44.73 10.02 -28.34
C SER A 12 44.63 9.40 -26.95
N LEU A 13 45.76 9.00 -26.33
CA LEU A 13 45.77 8.45 -24.97
C LEU A 13 45.73 9.55 -23.90
N VAL A 14 46.24 10.75 -24.20
CA VAL A 14 46.23 11.89 -23.28
C VAL A 14 44.91 12.68 -23.35
N LEU A 15 44.23 12.75 -24.51
CA LEU A 15 42.89 13.34 -24.59
C LEU A 15 41.81 12.47 -23.92
N GLY A 16 41.97 11.15 -23.90
CA GLY A 16 41.02 10.25 -23.23
C GLY A 16 41.06 10.34 -21.69
N LEU A 17 42.19 10.73 -21.11
CA LEU A 17 42.34 10.83 -19.65
C LEU A 17 41.95 12.22 -19.09
N VAL A 18 42.00 13.28 -19.91
CA VAL A 18 41.63 14.64 -19.49
C VAL A 18 40.11 14.87 -19.50
N LEU A 19 39.33 14.11 -20.28
CA LEU A 19 37.87 14.20 -20.31
C LEU A 19 37.17 13.48 -19.14
N VAL A 20 37.85 12.61 -18.40
CA VAL A 20 37.27 11.87 -17.26
C VAL A 20 37.55 12.57 -15.92
N VAL A 21 38.49 13.53 -15.87
CA VAL A 21 38.82 14.29 -14.63
C VAL A 21 38.14 15.67 -14.57
N ALA A 22 37.54 16.16 -15.66
CA ALA A 22 36.85 17.46 -15.70
C ALA A 22 35.35 17.43 -15.34
N MET A 23 34.77 16.27 -14.98
CA MET A 23 33.35 16.16 -14.58
C MET A 23 33.10 16.09 -13.07
N VAL A 24 34.11 16.30 -12.20
CA VAL A 24 33.95 16.16 -10.74
C VAL A 24 34.18 17.46 -9.95
N ALA A 25 34.49 18.59 -10.58
CA ALA A 25 34.69 19.83 -9.82
C ALA A 25 34.35 21.07 -10.65
N THR A 26 33.11 21.56 -10.52
CA THR A 26 32.75 22.99 -10.33
C THR A 26 31.23 23.10 -10.35
N GLY A 27 30.65 23.45 -9.20
CA GLY A 27 29.22 23.70 -9.05
C GLY A 27 28.90 24.48 -7.78
N ASP A 28 29.78 25.40 -7.37
CA ASP A 28 29.40 26.51 -6.48
C ASP A 28 28.75 27.58 -7.36
N GLY A 29 27.42 27.54 -7.44
CA GLY A 29 26.58 28.55 -8.04
C GLY A 29 25.38 28.75 -7.15
N SER A 30 25.39 29.81 -6.34
CA SER A 30 24.24 30.28 -5.60
C SER A 30 23.13 30.67 -6.59
N ALA A 31 22.23 29.74 -6.88
CA ALA A 31 20.98 30.01 -7.58
C ALA A 31 19.87 30.18 -6.54
N SER A 32 19.31 31.39 -6.54
CA SER A 32 18.11 31.76 -5.81
C SER A 32 16.95 30.82 -6.12
N ALA A 33 16.09 30.63 -5.11
CA ALA A 33 14.92 29.77 -5.10
C ALA A 33 14.00 29.97 -6.31
N ASP A 34 13.85 28.92 -7.10
CA ASP A 34 12.63 28.53 -7.79
C ASP A 34 12.40 27.05 -7.44
N GLY A 35 11.19 26.71 -6.98
CA GLY A 35 10.84 25.37 -6.50
C GLY A 35 10.90 24.34 -7.64
N THR A 36 11.93 23.52 -7.65
CA THR A 36 12.08 22.41 -8.59
C THR A 36 11.29 21.19 -8.12
N ASP A 37 10.52 20.66 -9.06
CA ASP A 37 9.71 19.43 -9.15
C ASP A 37 10.36 18.16 -8.52
N GLU A 38 10.57 18.12 -7.20
CA GLU A 38 11.23 17.00 -6.49
C GLU A 38 10.47 15.66 -6.58
N VAL A 39 9.17 15.69 -6.89
CA VAL A 39 8.29 14.51 -6.95
C VAL A 39 7.98 14.04 -8.38
N GLY A 40 8.38 14.84 -9.38
CA GLY A 40 8.15 14.58 -10.80
C GLY A 40 6.67 14.57 -11.17
N ALA A 41 5.98 15.69 -10.95
CA ALA A 41 4.64 15.85 -11.49
C ALA A 41 4.66 15.70 -13.02
N PHE A 42 3.58 15.18 -13.60
CA PHE A 42 3.49 14.90 -15.03
C PHE A 42 2.23 15.52 -15.63
N SER A 43 2.35 16.07 -16.84
CA SER A 43 1.22 16.55 -17.63
C SER A 43 1.50 16.33 -19.11
N GLN A 44 0.55 15.72 -19.82
CA GLN A 44 0.63 15.55 -21.27
C GLN A 44 -0.76 15.73 -21.90
N SER A 45 -0.79 16.43 -23.03
CA SER A 45 -1.99 16.56 -23.87
C SER A 45 -1.82 15.76 -25.16
N LYS A 46 -2.90 15.13 -25.63
CA LYS A 46 -2.93 14.35 -26.87
C LYS A 46 -4.29 14.44 -27.53
N THR A 47 -4.29 14.71 -28.83
CA THR A 47 -5.48 14.60 -29.66
C THR A 47 -5.73 13.13 -29.99
N VAL A 48 -6.94 12.65 -29.70
CA VAL A 48 -7.39 11.28 -29.95
C VAL A 48 -8.64 11.31 -30.82
N THR A 49 -8.78 10.33 -31.71
CA THR A 49 -9.78 10.36 -32.79
C THR A 49 -10.43 9.01 -32.98
N ARG A 50 -11.69 9.00 -33.42
CA ARG A 50 -12.36 7.83 -34.02
C ARG A 50 -12.71 8.14 -35.47
N GLN A 51 -12.43 7.20 -36.35
CA GLN A 51 -12.64 7.36 -37.79
C GLN A 51 -13.43 6.18 -38.37
N LEU A 52 -14.32 6.45 -39.32
CA LEU A 52 -15.07 5.42 -40.03
C LEU A 52 -14.84 5.56 -41.54
N THR A 53 -14.75 4.43 -42.23
CA THR A 53 -14.73 4.40 -43.69
C THR A 53 -16.16 4.41 -44.21
N GLN A 54 -16.47 5.41 -45.04
CA GLN A 54 -17.77 5.59 -45.67
C GLN A 54 -17.96 4.65 -46.88
N ASP A 55 -19.19 4.52 -47.38
CA ASP A 55 -19.54 3.66 -48.52
C ASP A 55 -18.75 4.00 -49.80
N ASP A 56 -18.29 5.24 -49.95
CA ASP A 56 -17.46 5.71 -51.07
C ASP A 56 -15.96 5.48 -50.87
N GLY A 57 -15.57 4.85 -49.75
CA GLY A 57 -14.19 4.59 -49.36
C GLY A 57 -13.48 5.76 -48.68
N ALA A 58 -14.14 6.90 -48.47
CA ALA A 58 -13.56 8.03 -47.74
C ALA A 58 -13.49 7.73 -46.23
N VAL A 59 -12.37 8.09 -45.58
CA VAL A 59 -12.23 7.99 -44.13
C VAL A 59 -12.68 9.30 -43.49
N GLU A 60 -13.74 9.25 -42.70
CA GLU A 60 -14.29 10.39 -41.96
C GLU A 60 -13.95 10.29 -40.47
N THR A 61 -13.50 11.40 -39.88
CA THR A 61 -13.35 11.52 -38.43
C THR A 61 -14.69 11.85 -37.79
N ILE A 62 -15.29 10.88 -37.08
CA ILE A 62 -16.60 11.03 -36.43
C ILE A 62 -16.50 11.61 -35.02
N ASP A 63 -15.33 11.52 -34.39
CA ASP A 63 -15.04 12.18 -33.12
C ASP A 63 -13.55 12.51 -32.98
N SER A 64 -13.26 13.64 -32.34
CA SER A 64 -11.91 14.15 -32.09
C SER A 64 -11.88 14.89 -30.75
N ARG A 65 -10.91 14.54 -29.90
CA ARG A 65 -10.84 15.00 -28.51
C ARG A 65 -9.41 15.37 -28.13
N ASP A 66 -9.23 16.50 -27.47
CA ASP A 66 -7.94 16.90 -26.88
C ASP A 66 -7.91 16.50 -25.41
N VAL A 67 -7.32 15.34 -25.15
CA VAL A 67 -7.24 14.78 -23.80
C VAL A 67 -5.97 15.27 -23.13
N THR A 68 -6.12 15.89 -21.95
CA THR A 68 -4.98 16.25 -21.10
C THR A 68 -4.98 15.38 -19.86
N LEU A 69 -3.91 14.62 -19.65
CA LEU A 69 -3.68 13.79 -18.47
C LEU A 69 -2.69 14.48 -17.54
N LYS A 70 -2.95 14.44 -16.23
CA LYS A 70 -2.05 14.90 -15.17
C LYS A 70 -1.86 13.82 -14.12
N VAL A 71 -0.63 13.68 -13.63
CA VAL A 71 -0.25 12.84 -12.49
C VAL A 71 0.52 13.71 -11.50
N ASP A 72 0.17 13.64 -10.24
CA ASP A 72 0.72 14.50 -9.18
C ASP A 72 2.19 14.18 -8.84
N HIS A 73 2.61 12.91 -8.90
CA HIS A 73 3.99 12.50 -8.70
C HIS A 73 4.33 11.19 -9.42
N THR A 74 5.60 11.01 -9.81
CA THR A 74 6.07 9.84 -10.58
C THR A 74 7.42 9.29 -10.11
N LEU A 75 8.10 9.99 -9.20
CA LEU A 75 9.46 9.67 -8.80
C LEU A 75 9.57 9.05 -7.41
N ASN A 76 10.44 8.04 -7.29
CA ASN A 76 10.72 7.32 -6.06
C ASN A 76 9.44 6.80 -5.38
N LEU A 77 8.54 6.19 -6.14
CA LEU A 77 7.32 5.57 -5.63
C LEU A 77 7.65 4.35 -4.73
N ARG A 78 6.71 3.94 -3.90
CA ARG A 78 6.73 2.68 -3.13
C ARG A 78 5.68 1.71 -3.66
N GLY A 79 5.86 0.43 -3.37
CA GLY A 79 4.85 -0.59 -3.67
C GLY A 79 3.49 -0.20 -3.08
N ARG A 80 2.41 -0.36 -3.85
CA ARG A 80 1.05 0.05 -3.50
C ARG A 80 0.84 1.54 -3.20
N GLU A 81 1.79 2.41 -3.52
CA GLU A 81 1.57 3.86 -3.44
C GLU A 81 0.49 4.28 -4.42
N ARG A 82 -0.36 5.24 -4.04
CA ARG A 82 -1.36 5.79 -4.95
C ARG A 82 -0.91 7.13 -5.50
N VAL A 83 -0.91 7.23 -6.82
CA VAL A 83 -0.74 8.51 -7.52
C VAL A 83 -2.10 9.05 -7.93
N ALA A 84 -2.31 10.36 -7.76
CA ALA A 84 -3.53 11.03 -8.17
C ALA A 84 -3.46 11.33 -9.67
N ILE A 85 -4.31 10.67 -10.45
CA ILE A 85 -4.43 10.86 -11.89
C ILE A 85 -5.71 11.64 -12.18
N SER A 86 -5.62 12.67 -13.00
CA SER A 86 -6.79 13.40 -13.49
C SER A 86 -6.68 13.67 -14.98
N TRP A 87 -7.82 13.79 -15.64
CA TRP A 87 -7.87 14.16 -17.06
C TRP A 87 -9.03 15.09 -17.37
N THR A 88 -8.89 15.80 -18.48
CA THR A 88 -9.90 16.67 -19.07
C THR A 88 -9.98 16.44 -20.57
N GLY A 89 -11.14 16.69 -21.17
CA GLY A 89 -11.35 16.64 -22.62
C GLY A 89 -11.54 15.24 -23.21
N ALA A 90 -11.69 14.20 -22.38
CA ALA A 90 -11.99 12.85 -22.86
C ALA A 90 -13.45 12.70 -23.30
N HIS A 91 -13.76 11.66 -24.07
CA HIS A 91 -15.14 11.34 -24.41
C HIS A 91 -15.93 10.97 -23.14
N PRO A 92 -17.13 11.53 -22.92
CA PRO A 92 -17.98 11.17 -21.79
C PRO A 92 -18.30 9.68 -21.75
N SER A 93 -18.14 9.05 -20.59
CA SER A 93 -18.41 7.63 -20.44
C SER A 93 -19.91 7.33 -20.31
N GLY A 94 -20.29 6.11 -20.72
CA GLY A 94 -21.63 5.55 -20.57
C GLY A 94 -21.61 4.25 -19.76
N GLY A 95 -22.74 3.90 -19.15
CA GLY A 95 -22.93 2.59 -18.52
C GLY A 95 -21.99 2.32 -17.33
N ARG A 96 -21.84 3.27 -16.40
CA ARG A 96 -20.94 3.15 -15.24
C ARG A 96 -21.08 1.81 -14.51
N ALA A 97 -19.98 1.08 -14.38
CA ALA A 97 -19.93 -0.16 -13.63
C ALA A 97 -19.89 0.13 -12.13
N SER A 98 -20.53 -0.74 -11.34
CA SER A 98 -20.43 -0.70 -9.88
C SER A 98 -19.03 -1.05 -9.38
N ASP A 99 -18.22 -1.76 -10.17
CA ASP A 99 -16.82 -2.01 -9.90
C ASP A 99 -16.01 -1.76 -11.19
N PRO A 100 -15.23 -0.66 -11.28
CA PRO A 100 -14.49 -0.31 -12.49
C PRO A 100 -13.15 -1.07 -12.63
N TYR A 101 -12.81 -1.97 -11.71
CA TYR A 101 -11.53 -2.68 -11.70
C TYR A 101 -11.63 -4.06 -12.36
N GLY A 102 -10.52 -4.55 -12.92
CA GLY A 102 -10.43 -5.90 -13.50
C GLY A 102 -11.50 -6.21 -14.56
N GLU A 103 -12.05 -7.43 -14.53
CA GLU A 103 -13.12 -7.86 -15.44
C GLU A 103 -14.43 -7.08 -15.25
N ASN A 104 -14.75 -6.68 -14.01
CA ASN A 104 -15.98 -5.95 -13.72
C ASN A 104 -16.02 -4.59 -14.42
N GLY A 105 -14.85 -3.96 -14.60
CA GLY A 105 -14.72 -2.69 -15.31
C GLY A 105 -15.03 -2.77 -16.80
N LEU A 106 -15.12 -3.97 -17.38
CA LEU A 106 -15.35 -4.16 -18.82
C LEU A 106 -16.76 -3.78 -19.29
N LYS A 107 -17.71 -3.62 -18.36
CA LYS A 107 -19.12 -3.33 -18.66
C LYS A 107 -19.43 -1.83 -18.74
N GLN A 108 -18.51 -1.04 -19.28
CA GLN A 108 -18.62 0.41 -19.45
C GLN A 108 -18.28 0.83 -20.88
N GLU A 109 -18.78 1.98 -21.31
CA GLU A 109 -18.55 2.54 -22.65
C GLU A 109 -17.71 3.82 -22.55
N TYR A 110 -16.73 3.96 -23.44
CA TYR A 110 -15.77 5.07 -23.48
C TYR A 110 -15.05 5.38 -22.14
N PRO A 111 -14.60 4.39 -21.35
CA PRO A 111 -13.83 4.69 -20.16
C PRO A 111 -12.40 5.15 -20.49
N MET A 112 -11.74 5.78 -19.51
CA MET A 112 -10.29 5.92 -19.48
C MET A 112 -9.69 4.65 -18.87
N VAL A 113 -9.04 3.80 -19.67
CA VAL A 113 -8.37 2.60 -19.14
C VAL A 113 -7.00 2.99 -18.60
N ILE A 114 -6.74 2.69 -17.33
CA ILE A 114 -5.46 2.98 -16.69
C ILE A 114 -4.85 1.68 -16.17
N MET A 115 -3.60 1.42 -16.57
CA MET A 115 -2.85 0.23 -16.20
C MET A 115 -1.35 0.53 -16.08
N GLN A 116 -0.62 -0.39 -15.47
CA GLN A 116 0.84 -0.28 -15.33
C GLN A 116 1.51 -1.24 -16.31
N CYS A 117 2.53 -0.76 -17.01
CA CYS A 117 3.28 -1.53 -17.99
C CYS A 117 4.78 -1.48 -17.72
N ARG A 118 5.48 -2.56 -18.04
CA ARG A 118 6.95 -2.56 -18.06
C ARG A 118 7.44 -1.91 -19.35
N GLY A 119 8.47 -1.07 -19.25
CA GLY A 119 9.09 -0.38 -20.39
C GLY A 119 8.73 1.10 -20.50
N ARG A 120 9.23 1.74 -21.55
CA ARG A 120 9.00 3.16 -21.88
C ARG A 120 8.49 3.31 -23.30
N ASP A 121 7.67 4.33 -23.51
CA ASP A 121 7.14 4.69 -24.83
C ASP A 121 8.17 5.55 -25.59
N ASP A 122 9.27 4.92 -25.99
CA ASP A 122 10.38 5.54 -26.71
C ASP A 122 10.86 4.60 -27.82
N PRO A 123 10.60 4.92 -29.10
CA PRO A 123 10.95 4.05 -30.23
C PRO A 123 12.46 3.91 -30.46
N SER A 124 13.29 4.75 -29.82
CA SER A 124 14.76 4.64 -29.90
C SER A 124 15.34 3.54 -29.01
N LEU A 125 14.57 3.05 -28.04
CA LEU A 125 15.01 1.98 -27.14
C LEU A 125 15.00 0.61 -27.84
N PRO A 126 15.80 -0.37 -27.36
CA PRO A 126 15.65 -1.76 -27.81
C PRO A 126 14.23 -2.27 -27.59
N LYS A 127 13.70 -3.10 -28.51
CA LYS A 127 12.31 -3.62 -28.46
C LYS A 127 11.92 -4.22 -27.10
N ALA A 128 12.85 -4.89 -26.40
CA ALA A 128 12.60 -5.47 -25.07
C ALA A 128 12.39 -4.44 -23.94
N GLN A 129 12.77 -3.18 -24.17
CA GLN A 129 12.59 -2.04 -23.23
C GLN A 129 11.47 -1.11 -23.68
N GLN A 130 10.97 -1.28 -24.90
CA GLN A 130 9.83 -0.54 -25.42
C GLN A 130 8.55 -1.03 -24.76
N LEU A 131 7.59 -0.11 -24.67
CA LEU A 131 6.26 -0.37 -24.16
C LEU A 131 5.40 -1.04 -25.24
N ASP A 132 4.68 -2.10 -24.87
CA ASP A 132 3.88 -2.93 -25.77
C ASP A 132 2.69 -3.51 -24.99
N PRO A 133 1.52 -3.82 -25.62
CA PRO A 133 0.39 -4.42 -24.91
C PRO A 133 0.76 -5.70 -24.14
N THR A 134 1.79 -6.44 -24.60
CA THR A 134 2.27 -7.64 -23.93
C THR A 134 3.05 -7.39 -22.64
N THR A 135 3.49 -6.16 -22.38
CA THR A 135 4.19 -5.78 -21.13
C THR A 135 3.29 -5.07 -20.13
N CYS A 136 2.01 -4.86 -20.47
CA CYS A 136 1.01 -4.22 -19.64
C CYS A 136 0.27 -5.20 -18.76
N TRP A 137 0.14 -4.89 -17.47
CA TRP A 137 -0.53 -5.73 -16.50
C TRP A 137 -2.06 -5.56 -16.53
N THR A 138 -2.76 -6.70 -16.55
CA THR A 138 -4.22 -6.80 -16.35
C THR A 138 -4.52 -8.12 -15.62
N SER A 139 -5.51 -8.15 -14.74
CA SER A 139 -5.72 -9.27 -13.82
C SER A 139 -6.64 -10.37 -14.36
N THR A 140 -7.22 -10.24 -15.56
CA THR A 140 -8.17 -11.23 -16.10
C THR A 140 -7.92 -11.57 -17.57
N ARG A 141 -8.35 -12.76 -18.01
CA ARG A 141 -8.21 -13.18 -19.42
C ARG A 141 -9.10 -12.39 -20.35
N GLN A 142 -10.25 -11.92 -19.87
CA GLN A 142 -11.24 -11.15 -20.61
C GLN A 142 -10.67 -9.80 -21.06
N GLN A 143 -9.71 -9.25 -20.33
CA GLN A 143 -9.01 -8.02 -20.71
C GLN A 143 -7.94 -8.26 -21.79
N ARG A 144 -7.56 -9.50 -22.09
CA ARG A 144 -6.38 -9.80 -22.93
C ARG A 144 -6.68 -10.59 -24.19
N SER A 145 -7.57 -11.57 -24.06
CA SER A 145 -7.75 -12.60 -25.07
C SER A 145 -9.22 -12.82 -25.39
N GLN A 146 -9.51 -12.90 -26.68
CA GLN A 146 -10.85 -13.11 -27.23
C GLN A 146 -10.82 -14.32 -28.17
N SER A 147 -11.84 -15.17 -28.05
CA SER A 147 -12.20 -16.23 -28.99
C SER A 147 -13.72 -16.18 -29.09
N ILE A 148 -14.22 -15.59 -30.17
CA ILE A 148 -15.66 -15.36 -30.37
C ILE A 148 -16.01 -15.56 -31.85
N ASP A 149 -17.32 -15.61 -32.15
CA ASP A 149 -17.80 -15.68 -33.52
C ASP A 149 -17.26 -14.52 -34.38
N GLY A 150 -16.99 -14.78 -35.66
CA GLY A 150 -16.41 -13.79 -36.56
C GLY A 150 -17.30 -12.57 -36.81
N SER A 151 -18.62 -12.71 -36.66
CA SER A 151 -19.53 -11.56 -36.76
C SER A 151 -19.41 -10.60 -35.57
N ASP A 152 -19.00 -11.09 -34.41
CA ASP A 152 -18.82 -10.31 -33.17
C ASP A 152 -17.39 -9.74 -33.00
N ALA A 153 -16.46 -10.17 -33.86
CA ALA A 153 -15.04 -9.86 -33.79
C ALA A 153 -14.68 -8.49 -34.36
N VAL A 154 -15.20 -7.43 -33.74
CA VAL A 154 -15.08 -6.04 -34.23
C VAL A 154 -13.64 -5.56 -34.46
N TRP A 155 -12.64 -6.12 -33.76
CA TRP A 155 -11.22 -5.77 -33.96
C TRP A 155 -10.71 -6.16 -35.34
N ARG A 156 -11.34 -7.13 -36.01
CA ARG A 156 -11.02 -7.53 -37.38
C ARG A 156 -11.44 -6.49 -38.42
N HIS A 157 -12.18 -5.47 -38.01
CA HIS A 157 -12.57 -4.35 -38.84
C HIS A 157 -11.77 -3.07 -38.49
N ASP A 158 -10.73 -3.17 -37.66
CA ASP A 158 -9.92 -2.02 -37.24
C ASP A 158 -9.14 -1.42 -38.43
N LEU A 159 -9.42 -0.15 -38.71
CA LEU A 159 -8.80 0.67 -39.76
C LEU A 159 -7.28 0.82 -39.57
N HIS A 160 -6.83 0.84 -38.32
CA HIS A 160 -5.43 1.05 -37.99
C HIS A 160 -4.64 -0.26 -37.81
N ALA A 161 -5.32 -1.41 -37.84
CA ALA A 161 -4.68 -2.72 -37.83
C ALA A 161 -4.05 -3.03 -39.21
N THR A 162 -3.03 -3.86 -39.21
CA THR A 162 -2.47 -4.50 -40.41
C THR A 162 -3.40 -5.60 -40.94
N GLU A 163 -3.13 -6.12 -42.15
CA GLU A 163 -3.90 -7.26 -42.67
C GLU A 163 -3.70 -8.51 -41.81
N GLU A 164 -2.48 -8.72 -41.31
CA GLU A 164 -2.15 -9.79 -40.39
C GLU A 164 -2.90 -9.67 -39.06
N GLU A 165 -3.04 -8.46 -38.51
CA GLU A 165 -3.79 -8.22 -37.26
C GLU A 165 -5.31 -8.35 -37.42
N ARG A 166 -5.83 -8.27 -38.65
CA ARG A 166 -7.25 -8.55 -38.97
C ARG A 166 -7.53 -10.01 -39.33
N ALA A 167 -6.51 -10.85 -39.37
CA ALA A 167 -6.66 -12.27 -39.69
C ALA A 167 -7.56 -12.99 -38.68
N LEU A 168 -8.01 -14.20 -39.06
CA LEU A 168 -8.89 -15.02 -38.22
C LEU A 168 -8.24 -15.37 -36.87
N LYS A 169 -6.92 -15.63 -36.86
CA LYS A 169 -6.14 -16.03 -35.69
C LYS A 169 -4.92 -15.13 -35.56
N THR A 170 -4.77 -14.43 -34.44
CA THR A 170 -3.74 -13.40 -34.25
C THR A 170 -3.18 -13.37 -32.82
N GLY A 171 -2.04 -12.70 -32.65
CA GLY A 171 -1.37 -12.51 -31.35
C GLY A 171 -0.26 -13.52 -31.08
N LEU A 172 -0.61 -14.80 -30.88
CA LEU A 172 0.35 -15.90 -30.78
C LEU A 172 0.19 -16.88 -31.94
N ASP A 173 1.32 -17.29 -32.54
CA ASP A 173 1.36 -18.29 -33.60
C ASP A 173 2.43 -19.36 -33.29
N PRO A 174 2.05 -20.65 -33.15
CA PRO A 174 0.68 -21.17 -33.17
C PRO A 174 -0.11 -20.76 -31.91
N ILE A 175 -1.44 -20.80 -32.01
CA ILE A 175 -2.34 -20.64 -30.85
C ILE A 175 -2.10 -21.82 -29.89
N PRO A 176 -1.80 -21.58 -28.60
CA PRO A 176 -1.55 -22.66 -27.64
C PRO A 176 -2.76 -23.58 -27.43
N GLU A 177 -2.52 -24.89 -27.25
CA GLU A 177 -3.57 -25.89 -27.02
C GLU A 177 -4.46 -25.58 -25.81
N ALA A 178 -3.88 -24.99 -24.75
CA ALA A 178 -4.59 -24.57 -23.55
C ALA A 178 -5.69 -23.51 -23.81
N CYS A 179 -5.67 -22.88 -24.98
CA CYS A 179 -6.69 -21.92 -25.39
C CYS A 179 -7.94 -22.58 -25.96
N GLN A 180 -7.91 -23.89 -26.22
CA GLN A 180 -9.04 -24.67 -26.74
C GLN A 180 -9.70 -23.97 -27.94
N ASP A 181 -8.85 -23.46 -28.82
CA ASP A 181 -9.27 -22.61 -29.93
C ASP A 181 -10.22 -23.35 -30.87
N VAL A 182 -11.37 -22.74 -31.16
CA VAL A 182 -12.34 -23.28 -32.11
C VAL A 182 -11.94 -22.80 -33.51
N PRO A 183 -11.76 -23.69 -34.51
CA PRO A 183 -11.26 -23.29 -35.82
C PRO A 183 -12.09 -22.22 -36.55
N SER A 184 -13.40 -22.17 -36.31
CA SER A 184 -14.30 -21.18 -36.90
C SER A 184 -14.28 -19.82 -36.21
N ASP A 185 -13.83 -19.74 -34.96
CA ASP A 185 -13.87 -18.51 -34.18
C ASP A 185 -12.80 -17.53 -34.65
N SER A 186 -13.06 -16.23 -34.46
CA SER A 186 -12.02 -15.22 -34.54
C SER A 186 -11.31 -15.12 -33.20
N THR A 187 -9.99 -15.31 -33.21
CA THR A 187 -9.16 -15.39 -32.00
C THR A 187 -8.05 -14.36 -32.03
N HIS A 188 -7.97 -13.55 -30.98
CA HIS A 188 -6.84 -12.66 -30.72
C HIS A 188 -6.32 -12.91 -29.30
N LEU A 189 -5.03 -13.19 -29.19
CA LEU A 189 -4.35 -13.37 -27.91
C LEU A 189 -3.41 -12.19 -27.65
N THR A 190 -3.63 -11.46 -26.55
CA THR A 190 -2.63 -10.50 -26.04
C THR A 190 -1.85 -11.17 -24.90
N PRO A 191 -0.76 -11.91 -25.18
CA PRO A 191 -0.03 -12.58 -24.10
C PRO A 191 0.54 -11.57 -23.11
N PHE A 192 0.84 -12.01 -21.89
CA PHE A 192 1.62 -11.22 -20.94
C PHE A 192 3.05 -11.78 -20.87
N VAL A 193 4.03 -10.94 -21.15
CA VAL A 193 5.45 -11.30 -21.04
C VAL A 193 5.96 -10.82 -19.67
N ALA A 194 6.24 -11.75 -18.78
CA ALA A 194 6.75 -11.44 -17.45
C ALA A 194 8.20 -10.93 -17.48
N ALA A 195 8.65 -10.32 -16.37
CA ALA A 195 9.98 -9.73 -16.26
C ALA A 195 11.10 -10.78 -16.39
N ASN A 196 10.83 -12.02 -16.02
CA ASN A 196 11.72 -13.16 -16.22
C ASN A 196 11.69 -13.75 -17.65
N GLY A 197 10.92 -13.16 -18.57
CA GLY A 197 10.77 -13.60 -19.95
C GLY A 197 9.72 -14.70 -20.17
N LYS A 198 9.07 -15.21 -19.11
CA LYS A 198 7.99 -16.19 -19.27
C LYS A 198 6.78 -15.55 -19.97
N VAL A 199 6.29 -16.22 -21.00
CA VAL A 199 5.10 -15.80 -21.74
C VAL A 199 3.88 -16.51 -21.16
N TYR A 200 2.91 -15.74 -20.73
CA TYR A 200 1.59 -16.19 -20.29
C TYR A 200 0.60 -15.94 -21.43
N SER A 201 0.01 -16.99 -22.00
CA SER A 201 -0.89 -16.87 -23.15
C SER A 201 -2.23 -16.21 -22.81
N ALA A 202 -2.58 -16.14 -21.51
CA ALA A 202 -3.81 -15.51 -21.02
C ALA A 202 -5.09 -16.06 -21.67
N CYS A 203 -5.17 -17.38 -21.84
CA CYS A 203 -6.34 -18.04 -22.45
C CYS A 203 -7.39 -18.48 -21.43
N ASN A 204 -6.95 -18.87 -20.25
CA ASN A 204 -7.75 -19.25 -19.10
C ASN A 204 -7.01 -18.90 -17.80
N SER A 205 -7.64 -19.10 -16.64
CA SER A 205 -7.07 -18.77 -15.33
C SER A 205 -5.73 -19.46 -15.03
N GLU A 206 -5.47 -20.65 -15.55
CA GLU A 206 -4.22 -21.41 -15.34
C GLU A 206 -3.07 -20.88 -16.20
N THR A 207 -3.40 -20.23 -17.31
CA THR A 207 -2.42 -19.62 -18.24
C THR A 207 -2.18 -18.13 -17.96
N MET A 208 -2.74 -17.61 -16.88
CA MET A 208 -2.45 -16.27 -16.36
C MET A 208 -1.27 -16.32 -15.38
N PRO A 209 -0.59 -15.19 -15.12
CA PRO A 209 0.35 -15.10 -14.01
C PRO A 209 -0.33 -15.46 -12.66
N PRO A 210 0.38 -16.10 -11.71
CA PRO A 210 -0.19 -16.46 -10.40
C PRO A 210 -0.84 -15.29 -9.66
N GLU A 211 -0.31 -14.08 -9.83
CA GLU A 211 -0.81 -12.86 -9.20
C GLU A 211 -2.14 -12.35 -9.81
N ALA A 212 -2.61 -12.96 -10.90
CA ALA A 212 -3.90 -12.72 -11.54
C ALA A 212 -4.95 -13.81 -11.21
N ALA A 213 -4.64 -14.76 -10.32
CA ALA A 213 -5.57 -15.82 -9.93
C ALA A 213 -6.79 -15.30 -9.15
N VAL A 214 -7.90 -16.05 -9.21
CA VAL A 214 -9.05 -15.80 -8.34
C VAL A 214 -8.63 -15.97 -6.87
N GLY A 215 -8.83 -14.92 -6.07
CA GLY A 215 -8.36 -14.91 -4.68
C GLY A 215 -6.86 -14.61 -4.52
N ALA A 216 -6.23 -14.02 -5.54
CA ALA A 216 -4.87 -13.50 -5.43
C ALA A 216 -4.71 -12.54 -4.23
N ALA A 217 -3.48 -12.41 -3.74
CA ALA A 217 -3.16 -11.66 -2.52
C ALA A 217 -3.58 -10.18 -2.59
N PHE A 218 -3.64 -9.60 -3.80
CA PHE A 218 -4.05 -8.23 -4.02
C PHE A 218 -5.18 -8.15 -5.07
N PRO A 219 -6.17 -7.26 -4.90
CA PRO A 219 -7.22 -7.05 -5.88
C PRO A 219 -6.67 -6.50 -7.21
N PRO A 220 -7.47 -6.42 -8.29
CA PRO A 220 -7.04 -5.76 -9.52
C PRO A 220 -6.71 -4.28 -9.27
N ALA A 221 -5.61 -3.79 -9.86
CA ALA A 221 -5.17 -2.40 -9.75
C ALA A 221 -5.52 -1.59 -11.00
N GLU A 222 -5.53 -2.24 -12.16
CA GLU A 222 -5.99 -1.65 -13.41
C GLU A 222 -7.48 -1.32 -13.36
N VAL A 223 -7.85 -0.23 -14.00
CA VAL A 223 -9.16 0.39 -13.86
C VAL A 223 -9.67 0.93 -15.19
N ALA A 224 -10.93 0.68 -15.50
CA ALA A 224 -11.68 1.38 -16.53
C ALA A 224 -12.38 2.57 -15.87
N ALA A 225 -11.67 3.68 -15.75
CA ALA A 225 -12.13 4.84 -14.99
C ALA A 225 -13.16 5.66 -15.78
N PHE A 226 -14.17 6.16 -15.07
CA PHE A 226 -15.31 6.84 -15.65
C PHE A 226 -14.99 8.32 -15.93
N THR A 227 -15.33 8.79 -17.13
CA THR A 227 -15.28 10.21 -17.52
C THR A 227 -16.69 10.80 -17.40
N ASP A 228 -16.81 11.94 -16.72
CA ASP A 228 -18.07 12.65 -16.57
C ASP A 228 -18.56 13.30 -17.86
N THR A 229 -19.74 13.92 -17.81
CA THR A 229 -20.37 14.56 -18.97
C THR A 229 -19.63 15.79 -19.50
N ASP A 230 -18.72 16.35 -18.69
CA ASP A 230 -17.89 17.50 -19.06
C ASP A 230 -16.53 17.05 -19.65
N GLY A 231 -16.33 15.74 -19.79
CA GLY A 231 -15.08 15.16 -20.29
C GLY A 231 -13.96 15.10 -19.26
N ASN A 232 -14.29 15.28 -17.96
CA ASN A 232 -13.32 15.24 -16.88
C ASN A 232 -13.38 13.90 -16.15
N GLY A 233 -12.26 13.52 -15.53
CA GLY A 233 -12.24 12.39 -14.63
C GLY A 233 -11.01 12.39 -13.75
N SER A 234 -11.07 11.58 -12.69
CA SER A 234 -9.94 11.38 -11.80
C SER A 234 -10.00 10.01 -11.14
N VAL A 235 -8.82 9.48 -10.82
CA VAL A 235 -8.67 8.25 -10.05
C VAL A 235 -7.35 8.29 -9.28
N ASN A 236 -7.34 7.75 -8.09
CA ASN A 236 -6.10 7.46 -7.37
C ASN A 236 -5.66 6.05 -7.76
N TYR A 237 -4.58 5.94 -8.54
CA TYR A 237 -4.11 4.69 -9.14
C TYR A 237 -3.03 4.04 -8.27
N GLU A 238 -3.22 2.78 -7.86
CA GLU A 238 -2.24 2.01 -7.08
C GLU A 238 -1.13 1.48 -7.99
N VAL A 239 0.10 1.95 -7.81
CA VAL A 239 1.27 1.39 -8.50
C VAL A 239 1.82 0.16 -7.77
N ARG A 240 2.37 -0.81 -8.50
CA ARG A 240 2.92 -2.05 -7.94
C ARG A 240 4.40 -2.20 -8.25
N SER A 241 5.18 -2.50 -7.23
CA SER A 241 6.58 -2.89 -7.42
C SER A 241 6.68 -4.40 -7.68
N ALA A 242 7.89 -4.89 -7.94
CA ALA A 242 8.16 -6.32 -8.01
C ALA A 242 7.78 -7.10 -6.73
N THR A 243 7.66 -6.42 -5.58
CA THR A 243 7.20 -7.05 -4.33
C THR A 243 5.73 -7.46 -4.38
N GLU A 244 4.87 -6.64 -4.99
CA GLU A 244 3.43 -6.94 -5.10
C GLU A 244 3.06 -7.61 -6.42
N ASN A 245 3.90 -7.47 -7.43
CA ASN A 245 3.72 -8.07 -8.74
C ASN A 245 5.07 -8.45 -9.35
N GLU A 246 5.54 -9.66 -9.02
CA GLU A 246 6.82 -10.20 -9.47
C GLU A 246 6.83 -10.34 -11.00
N SER A 247 5.72 -10.80 -11.56
CA SER A 247 5.54 -10.99 -13.00
C SER A 247 5.71 -9.68 -13.79
N LEU A 248 5.24 -8.54 -13.27
CA LEU A 248 5.48 -7.21 -13.86
C LEU A 248 6.92 -6.73 -13.66
N GLY A 249 7.44 -6.94 -12.44
CA GLY A 249 8.87 -6.81 -12.13
C GLY A 249 9.41 -5.37 -12.05
N CYS A 250 8.56 -4.39 -11.73
CA CYS A 250 8.97 -2.99 -11.62
C CYS A 250 9.89 -2.75 -10.42
N THR A 251 11.06 -2.18 -10.67
CA THR A 251 12.09 -1.91 -9.65
C THR A 251 12.81 -0.59 -9.97
N THR A 252 13.86 -0.27 -9.22
CA THR A 252 14.79 0.82 -9.58
C THR A 252 15.54 0.57 -10.89
N ALA A 253 15.75 -0.70 -11.27
CA ALA A 253 16.49 -1.09 -12.47
C ALA A 253 15.57 -1.43 -13.66
N THR A 254 14.33 -1.83 -13.39
CA THR A 254 13.33 -2.16 -14.41
C THR A 254 12.35 -0.99 -14.56
N PRO A 255 12.49 -0.15 -15.61
CA PRO A 255 11.60 1.00 -15.79
C PRO A 255 10.18 0.53 -16.10
N CYS A 256 9.21 1.22 -15.52
CA CYS A 256 7.80 1.01 -15.76
C CYS A 256 7.12 2.34 -16.06
N SER A 257 5.93 2.25 -16.62
CA SER A 257 5.10 3.41 -16.95
C SER A 257 3.66 3.13 -16.54
N ILE A 258 2.94 4.18 -16.14
CA ILE A 258 1.48 4.16 -16.10
C ILE A 258 1.00 4.51 -17.52
N VAL A 259 0.09 3.72 -18.05
CA VAL A 259 -0.49 3.90 -19.37
C VAL A 259 -1.97 4.21 -19.22
N ALA A 260 -2.38 5.36 -19.73
CA ALA A 260 -3.76 5.80 -19.80
C ALA A 260 -4.24 5.72 -21.26
N VAL A 261 -5.25 4.91 -21.54
CA VAL A 261 -5.84 4.71 -22.87
C VAL A 261 -7.25 5.29 -22.87
N PRO A 262 -7.46 6.49 -23.45
CA PRO A 262 -8.81 7.00 -23.66
C PRO A 262 -9.48 6.17 -24.76
N ILE A 263 -10.51 5.41 -24.38
CA ILE A 263 -11.27 4.60 -25.33
C ILE A 263 -12.14 5.54 -26.16
N MET A 264 -11.85 5.62 -27.44
CA MET A 264 -12.64 6.33 -28.43
C MET A 264 -13.57 5.39 -29.19
N GLY A 265 -13.28 4.09 -29.15
CA GLY A 265 -13.91 3.04 -29.94
C GLY A 265 -13.07 2.63 -31.15
N ILE A 266 -13.39 1.48 -31.74
CA ILE A 266 -12.70 0.99 -32.94
C ILE A 266 -13.01 1.92 -34.12
N SER A 267 -11.96 2.35 -34.82
CA SER A 267 -12.08 3.01 -36.11
C SER A 267 -12.25 1.94 -37.19
N CYS A 268 -13.27 2.04 -38.02
CA CYS A 268 -13.69 0.91 -38.87
C CYS A 268 -13.26 1.09 -40.33
N VAL A 269 -12.70 0.03 -40.91
CA VAL A 269 -12.28 -0.03 -42.33
C VAL A 269 -13.45 -0.23 -43.29
N ASP A 270 -14.62 -0.62 -42.79
CA ASP A 270 -15.82 -0.93 -43.58
C ASP A 270 -17.12 -0.58 -42.85
N GLY A 271 -18.25 -0.88 -43.51
CA GLY A 271 -19.62 -0.68 -43.05
C GLY A 271 -20.12 -1.65 -41.97
N ASN A 272 -19.26 -2.39 -41.27
CA ASN A 272 -19.70 -3.34 -40.25
C ASN A 272 -20.46 -2.64 -39.11
N THR A 273 -21.75 -2.98 -38.94
CA THR A 273 -22.65 -2.30 -38.00
C THR A 273 -22.24 -2.43 -36.55
N GLN A 274 -21.63 -3.56 -36.15
CA GLN A 274 -21.17 -3.76 -34.78
C GLN A 274 -19.89 -2.97 -34.50
N CYS A 275 -18.96 -2.91 -35.45
CA CYS A 275 -17.76 -2.07 -35.34
C CYS A 275 -18.14 -0.57 -35.25
N GLN A 276 -19.11 -0.14 -36.06
CA GLN A 276 -19.58 1.24 -36.09
C GLN A 276 -20.49 1.61 -34.91
N ALA A 277 -20.82 0.66 -34.02
CA ALA A 277 -21.67 0.92 -32.87
C ALA A 277 -21.11 2.07 -31.99
N THR A 278 -22.01 2.93 -31.51
CA THR A 278 -21.66 4.14 -30.75
C THR A 278 -21.89 4.00 -29.25
N GLY A 279 -22.24 2.81 -28.78
CA GLY A 279 -22.66 2.58 -27.42
C GLY A 279 -24.18 2.65 -27.28
N ARG A 280 -24.67 1.97 -26.26
CA ARG A 280 -26.09 1.82 -25.91
C ARG A 280 -26.49 2.63 -24.69
N PHE A 281 -25.54 3.15 -23.94
CA PHE A 281 -25.80 4.01 -22.79
C PHE A 281 -25.64 5.49 -23.15
N ARG A 282 -26.57 6.31 -22.65
CA ARG A 282 -26.38 7.77 -22.68
C ARG A 282 -25.15 8.17 -21.84
N PRO A 283 -24.45 9.27 -22.18
CA PRO A 283 -23.41 9.84 -21.34
C PRO A 283 -23.87 10.02 -19.88
N GLY A 284 -23.02 9.61 -18.94
CA GLY A 284 -23.29 9.69 -17.51
C GLY A 284 -24.25 8.63 -16.94
N ALA A 285 -24.82 7.74 -17.77
CA ALA A 285 -25.69 6.68 -17.26
C ALA A 285 -24.91 5.58 -16.52
N SER A 286 -25.62 4.81 -15.70
CA SER A 286 -25.08 3.71 -14.89
C SER A 286 -25.59 2.38 -15.40
N ASN A 287 -24.77 1.34 -15.25
CA ASN A 287 -25.10 -0.02 -15.63
C ASN A 287 -25.34 -0.91 -14.40
N PHE A 288 -26.24 -0.47 -13.50
CA PHE A 288 -26.54 -1.22 -12.26
C PHE A 288 -27.21 -2.56 -12.52
N ALA A 289 -27.98 -2.66 -13.62
CA ALA A 289 -28.62 -3.89 -14.05
C ALA A 289 -27.65 -4.89 -14.72
N SER A 290 -26.37 -4.52 -14.86
CA SER A 290 -25.35 -5.33 -15.55
C SER A 290 -25.78 -5.75 -16.97
N GLU A 291 -26.46 -4.85 -17.67
CA GLU A 291 -26.77 -4.98 -19.09
C GLU A 291 -25.45 -5.07 -19.89
N GLY A 292 -25.48 -5.71 -21.06
CA GLY A 292 -24.32 -5.74 -21.95
C GLY A 292 -23.95 -4.34 -22.44
N VAL A 293 -22.72 -4.17 -22.94
CA VAL A 293 -22.22 -2.95 -23.60
C VAL A 293 -21.94 -3.23 -25.08
N ASP A 294 -21.89 -2.20 -25.92
CA ASP A 294 -21.40 -2.38 -27.28
C ASP A 294 -19.87 -2.52 -27.27
N ALA A 295 -19.39 -3.68 -27.74
CA ALA A 295 -17.99 -4.06 -27.61
C ALA A 295 -17.04 -3.10 -28.36
N ALA A 296 -17.48 -2.49 -29.45
CA ALA A 296 -16.70 -1.54 -30.23
C ALA A 296 -16.25 -0.29 -29.45
N VAL A 297 -16.96 0.08 -28.39
CA VAL A 297 -16.68 1.27 -27.56
C VAL A 297 -16.38 0.91 -26.10
N SER A 298 -16.27 -0.39 -25.81
CA SER A 298 -15.95 -0.88 -24.48
C SER A 298 -14.43 -1.04 -24.31
N PRO A 299 -13.92 -1.13 -23.06
CA PRO A 299 -12.49 -1.29 -22.81
C PRO A 299 -11.96 -2.70 -23.11
N VAL A 300 -12.81 -3.64 -23.55
CA VAL A 300 -12.39 -5.03 -23.83
C VAL A 300 -11.31 -5.12 -24.92
N TYR A 301 -11.28 -4.12 -25.82
CA TYR A 301 -10.31 -3.99 -26.91
C TYR A 301 -9.32 -2.83 -26.70
N TRP A 302 -8.91 -2.55 -25.46
CA TRP A 302 -7.92 -1.50 -25.17
C TRP A 302 -6.60 -1.70 -25.94
N TRP A 303 -6.25 -2.95 -26.27
CA TRP A 303 -5.04 -3.36 -27.00
C TRP A 303 -5.15 -3.19 -28.52
N SER A 304 -6.34 -2.99 -29.08
CA SER A 304 -6.54 -2.80 -30.52
C SER A 304 -5.74 -1.61 -31.06
N ALA A 305 -5.36 -1.64 -32.34
CA ALA A 305 -4.57 -0.57 -32.95
C ALA A 305 -5.25 0.80 -32.82
N SER A 306 -6.57 0.84 -32.98
CA SER A 306 -7.41 2.04 -32.80
C SER A 306 -7.34 2.65 -31.41
N ASN A 307 -7.38 1.84 -30.35
CA ASN A 307 -7.32 2.34 -28.98
C ASN A 307 -5.87 2.54 -28.51
N TRP A 308 -4.97 1.59 -28.79
CA TRP A 308 -3.58 1.61 -28.33
C TRP A 308 -2.79 2.81 -28.85
N ARG A 309 -3.08 3.28 -30.07
CA ARG A 309 -2.47 4.51 -30.62
C ARG A 309 -2.85 5.76 -29.82
N ASN A 310 -3.95 5.75 -29.07
CA ASN A 310 -4.43 6.90 -28.28
C ASN A 310 -3.77 7.02 -26.91
N ARG A 311 -2.98 6.02 -26.48
CA ARG A 311 -2.37 5.98 -25.14
C ARG A 311 -1.57 7.24 -24.79
N ILE A 312 -1.59 7.61 -23.52
CA ILE A 312 -0.71 8.59 -22.89
C ILE A 312 0.13 7.81 -21.88
N THR A 313 1.46 7.92 -21.99
CA THR A 313 2.40 7.13 -21.19
C THR A 313 3.10 8.03 -20.18
N VAL A 314 3.05 7.63 -18.90
CA VAL A 314 3.66 8.33 -17.78
C VAL A 314 4.80 7.47 -17.21
N PRO A 315 6.08 7.82 -17.47
CA PRO A 315 7.20 7.09 -16.89
C PRO A 315 7.20 7.21 -15.36
N ILE A 316 7.43 6.11 -14.66
CA ILE A 316 7.52 6.09 -13.19
C ILE A 316 8.83 5.45 -12.71
N THR A 317 9.26 5.82 -11.49
CA THR A 317 10.41 5.20 -10.83
C THR A 317 10.07 4.79 -9.41
N PHE A 318 10.69 3.71 -8.93
CA PHE A 318 10.54 3.24 -7.54
C PHE A 318 11.79 3.57 -6.73
N GLY A 319 11.64 3.85 -5.45
CA GLY A 319 12.79 3.88 -4.52
C GLY A 319 13.22 2.46 -4.12
N LEU A 320 14.47 2.29 -3.66
CA LEU A 320 14.90 0.97 -3.17
C LEU A 320 14.06 0.60 -1.93
N PRO A 321 13.43 -0.58 -1.92
CA PRO A 321 12.73 -1.09 -0.75
C PRO A 321 13.72 -1.54 0.35
N PRO A 322 13.29 -1.70 1.61
CA PRO A 322 14.18 -2.07 2.72
C PRO A 322 14.86 -3.44 2.58
N ASP A 323 14.21 -4.40 1.94
CA ASP A 323 14.75 -5.74 1.64
C ASP A 323 15.94 -5.70 0.67
N ALA A 324 16.13 -4.60 -0.08
CA ALA A 324 17.39 -4.36 -0.78
C ALA A 324 18.60 -4.38 0.17
N CYS A 325 18.42 -4.01 1.44
CA CYS A 325 19.45 -4.12 2.46
C CYS A 325 19.84 -5.57 2.80
N ASP A 326 18.98 -6.55 2.56
CA ASP A 326 19.30 -7.96 2.82
C ASP A 326 20.23 -8.56 1.77
N VAL A 327 20.17 -8.01 0.56
CA VAL A 327 21.05 -8.41 -0.54
C VAL A 327 22.34 -7.57 -0.56
N LEU A 328 22.23 -6.27 -0.31
CA LEU A 328 23.32 -5.31 -0.50
C LEU A 328 24.17 -5.07 0.75
N ASP A 329 23.72 -5.51 1.93
CA ASP A 329 24.43 -5.34 3.20
C ASP A 329 24.41 -6.62 4.05
N SER A 330 25.57 -7.29 4.13
CA SER A 330 25.76 -8.54 4.86
C SER A 330 25.95 -8.37 6.37
N ARG A 331 25.96 -7.13 6.89
CA ARG A 331 26.09 -6.87 8.33
C ARG A 331 24.83 -7.32 9.06
N ALA A 332 24.96 -7.70 10.32
CA ALA A 332 23.79 -7.99 11.16
C ALA A 332 22.96 -6.70 11.36
N PRO A 333 21.62 -6.76 11.24
CA PRO A 333 20.78 -5.61 11.49
C PRO A 333 20.74 -5.24 12.97
N THR A 334 20.68 -3.95 13.26
CA THR A 334 20.30 -3.45 14.58
C THR A 334 18.79 -3.19 14.57
N ALA A 335 18.07 -4.05 15.29
CA ALA A 335 16.61 -4.03 15.34
C ALA A 335 16.07 -3.03 16.36
N PHE A 336 15.21 -2.14 15.91
CA PHE A 336 14.42 -1.23 16.74
C PHE A 336 12.97 -1.69 16.67
N TYR A 337 12.31 -1.82 17.82
CA TYR A 337 10.95 -2.40 17.89
C TYR A 337 9.90 -1.33 18.17
N GLY A 338 8.66 -1.50 17.72
CA GLY A 338 7.52 -0.73 18.22
C GLY A 338 6.73 0.03 17.16
N SER A 339 6.37 1.28 17.49
CA SER A 339 5.28 2.06 16.90
C SER A 339 5.19 1.99 15.38
N GLU A 340 4.03 1.52 14.89
CA GLU A 340 3.71 1.54 13.46
C GLU A 340 3.62 2.96 12.88
N LEU A 341 3.51 4.00 13.69
CA LEU A 341 3.55 5.39 13.20
C LEU A 341 4.87 5.73 12.50
N MET A 342 5.96 5.02 12.80
CA MET A 342 7.27 5.21 12.14
C MET A 342 7.38 4.53 10.78
N SER A 343 6.39 3.73 10.38
CA SER A 343 6.57 2.75 9.31
C SER A 343 7.01 3.38 8.00
N GLN A 344 6.32 4.42 7.52
CA GLN A 344 6.67 5.05 6.25
C GLN A 344 8.05 5.75 6.30
N ALA A 345 8.39 6.42 7.41
CA ALA A 345 9.72 7.01 7.57
C ALA A 345 10.81 5.94 7.61
N SER A 346 10.62 4.85 8.36
CA SER A 346 11.55 3.73 8.43
C SER A 346 11.75 3.03 7.09
N LEU A 347 10.69 2.93 6.26
CA LEU A 347 10.78 2.39 4.90
C LEU A 347 11.72 3.21 4.01
N GLN A 348 11.70 4.54 4.11
CA GLN A 348 12.61 5.39 3.35
C GLN A 348 14.01 5.46 3.96
N TRP A 349 14.12 5.43 5.30
CA TRP A 349 15.39 5.57 5.98
C TRP A 349 16.26 4.30 5.90
N ALA A 350 15.70 3.10 6.01
CA ALA A 350 16.48 1.86 6.07
C ALA A 350 17.50 1.71 4.92
N PRO A 351 17.15 1.92 3.63
CA PRO A 351 18.13 1.92 2.54
C PRO A 351 19.24 2.97 2.70
N ALA A 352 18.92 4.17 3.19
CA ALA A 352 19.93 5.23 3.40
C ALA A 352 20.90 4.93 4.56
N TYR A 353 20.56 3.98 5.44
CA TYR A 353 21.44 3.48 6.49
C TYR A 353 22.29 2.32 5.98
N CYS A 354 21.68 1.27 5.41
CA CYS A 354 22.42 0.06 5.02
C CYS A 354 23.37 0.31 3.83
N LEU A 355 23.00 1.16 2.86
CA LEU A 355 23.82 1.45 1.68
C LEU A 355 25.01 2.38 1.98
N ASN A 356 25.07 2.93 3.19
CA ASN A 356 26.21 3.71 3.65
C ASN A 356 27.03 2.90 4.64
N THR A 357 28.23 2.49 4.22
CA THR A 357 29.14 1.66 5.03
C THR A 357 29.60 2.33 6.34
N LYS A 358 29.46 3.66 6.46
CA LYS A 358 29.74 4.41 7.70
C LYS A 358 28.59 4.38 8.71
N ARG A 359 27.41 3.89 8.33
CA ARG A 359 26.22 3.72 9.18
C ARG A 359 26.03 2.24 9.50
N PHE A 360 25.11 1.92 10.39
CA PHE A 360 24.72 0.55 10.71
C PHE A 360 23.55 0.08 9.84
N LYS A 361 23.29 -1.23 9.79
CA LYS A 361 22.12 -1.79 9.11
C LYS A 361 20.89 -1.60 10.00
N PHE A 362 20.13 -0.53 9.77
CA PHE A 362 18.91 -0.23 10.53
C PHE A 362 17.75 -1.15 10.12
N GLN A 363 17.06 -1.72 11.10
CA GLN A 363 15.84 -2.50 10.90
C GLN A 363 14.76 -2.03 11.86
N HIS A 364 13.54 -1.80 11.34
CA HIS A 364 12.36 -1.50 12.15
C HIS A 364 11.43 -2.71 12.22
N ASN A 365 11.25 -3.24 13.43
CA ASN A 365 10.35 -4.36 13.73
C ASN A 365 9.05 -3.83 14.34
N ARG A 366 8.00 -3.79 13.52
CA ARG A 366 6.70 -3.21 13.87
C ARG A 366 5.97 -4.10 14.88
N MET A 367 5.55 -3.52 16.00
CA MET A 367 4.72 -4.15 17.03
C MET A 367 4.08 -3.08 17.93
N GLY A 368 3.22 -3.47 18.87
CA GLY A 368 2.65 -2.53 19.85
C GLY A 368 3.72 -1.77 20.66
N ASP A 369 3.43 -0.49 20.98
CA ASP A 369 4.37 0.39 21.71
C ASP A 369 4.76 -0.19 23.09
N GLU A 370 3.81 -0.81 23.79
CA GLU A 370 4.00 -1.40 25.12
C GLU A 370 4.96 -2.60 25.13
N PRO A 371 4.72 -3.69 24.38
CA PRO A 371 5.67 -4.80 24.35
C PRO A 371 7.05 -4.40 23.80
N ALA A 372 7.13 -3.41 22.90
CA ALA A 372 8.42 -2.88 22.45
C ALA A 372 9.19 -2.15 23.55
N PHE A 373 8.51 -1.36 24.39
CA PHE A 373 9.12 -0.72 25.56
C PHE A 373 9.68 -1.76 26.54
N THR A 374 8.91 -2.82 26.81
CA THR A 374 9.34 -3.92 27.69
C THR A 374 10.60 -4.64 27.17
N LEU A 375 10.79 -4.75 25.85
CA LEU A 375 12.05 -5.30 25.30
C LEU A 375 13.26 -4.42 25.62
N VAL A 376 13.10 -3.10 25.56
CA VAL A 376 14.17 -2.16 25.96
C VAL A 376 14.42 -2.26 27.46
N GLU A 377 13.37 -2.26 28.27
CA GLU A 377 13.48 -2.38 29.72
C GLU A 377 14.24 -3.64 30.16
N ASN A 378 13.89 -4.79 29.58
CA ASN A 378 14.53 -6.07 29.86
C ASN A 378 15.92 -6.22 29.22
N GLY A 379 16.37 -5.24 28.43
CA GLY A 379 17.67 -5.26 27.75
C GLY A 379 17.76 -6.25 26.59
N THR A 380 16.63 -6.69 26.02
CA THR A 380 16.58 -7.57 24.84
C THR A 380 16.57 -6.78 23.53
N ALA A 381 16.28 -5.48 23.56
CA ALA A 381 16.38 -4.57 22.43
C ALA A 381 17.21 -3.32 22.78
N PRO A 382 18.07 -2.83 21.86
CA PRO A 382 18.88 -1.64 22.11
C PRO A 382 18.06 -0.35 22.13
N ALA A 383 16.95 -0.32 21.39
CA ALA A 383 16.00 0.79 21.35
C ALA A 383 14.61 0.35 20.88
N ALA A 384 13.61 1.17 21.19
CA ALA A 384 12.24 1.01 20.71
C ALA A 384 11.65 2.36 20.26
N PHE A 385 10.63 2.30 19.41
CA PHE A 385 9.77 3.43 19.07
C PHE A 385 8.48 3.35 19.88
N VAL A 386 8.19 4.41 20.64
CA VAL A 386 6.95 4.55 21.42
C VAL A 386 6.35 5.92 21.21
N SER A 387 5.05 6.07 21.45
CA SER A 387 4.32 7.30 21.16
C SER A 387 3.72 7.96 22.41
N GLY A 388 3.98 7.38 23.59
CA GLY A 388 3.56 7.85 24.91
C GLY A 388 4.55 7.47 26.01
N THR A 389 4.42 8.12 27.17
CA THR A 389 5.21 7.77 28.37
C THR A 389 4.76 6.41 28.91
N ARG A 390 5.73 5.63 29.39
CA ARG A 390 5.54 4.40 30.15
C ARG A 390 6.24 4.53 31.51
N GLU A 391 5.61 3.99 32.54
CA GLU A 391 6.28 3.75 33.81
C GLU A 391 7.22 2.55 33.59
N ALA A 392 8.45 2.67 34.06
CA ALA A 392 9.41 1.56 34.08
C ALA A 392 9.31 0.88 35.44
N ASP A 393 9.23 -0.45 35.43
CA ASP A 393 9.25 -1.29 36.63
C ASP A 393 10.65 -1.34 37.26
N GLY A 394 11.70 -1.01 36.48
CA GLY A 394 13.10 -0.98 36.93
C GLY A 394 13.67 0.40 37.31
N ASP A 395 14.76 0.38 38.09
CA ASP A 395 15.52 1.59 38.47
C ASP A 395 16.34 2.21 37.33
N GLU A 396 16.48 1.49 36.21
CA GLU A 396 17.33 1.92 35.10
C GLU A 396 16.72 3.12 34.35
N PRO A 397 17.46 4.23 34.21
CA PRO A 397 16.93 5.39 33.53
C PRO A 397 16.76 5.15 32.04
N ILE A 398 15.53 5.20 31.54
CA ILE A 398 15.23 5.19 30.10
C ILE A 398 15.06 6.63 29.61
N GLY A 399 15.70 6.96 28.50
CA GLY A 399 15.62 8.27 27.85
C GLY A 399 14.63 8.25 26.69
N TYR A 400 13.93 9.36 26.48
CA TYR A 400 12.93 9.56 25.42
C TYR A 400 13.43 10.64 24.45
N ALA A 401 13.97 10.21 23.31
CA ALA A 401 14.39 11.11 22.24
C ALA A 401 13.28 11.27 21.20
N PRO A 402 12.68 12.46 21.02
CA PRO A 402 11.75 12.71 19.91
C PRO A 402 12.44 12.43 18.57
N THR A 403 11.85 11.56 17.75
CA THR A 403 12.41 11.12 16.47
C THR A 403 11.52 11.51 15.29
N ALA A 404 10.20 11.55 15.50
CA ALA A 404 9.25 11.96 14.47
C ALA A 404 8.04 12.68 15.07
N VAL A 405 7.43 13.55 14.27
CA VAL A 405 6.12 14.15 14.54
C VAL A 405 5.17 13.71 13.44
N THR A 406 4.09 13.04 13.82
CA THR A 406 3.07 12.50 12.91
C THR A 406 1.75 12.36 13.68
N GLY A 407 0.98 11.30 13.47
CA GLY A 407 -0.24 11.03 14.18
C GLY A 407 -1.04 9.89 13.59
N PHE A 408 -2.25 9.73 14.09
CA PHE A 408 -3.28 8.89 13.48
C PHE A 408 -4.38 9.76 12.88
N ALA A 409 -5.12 9.20 11.93
CA ALA A 409 -6.36 9.76 11.42
C ALA A 409 -7.45 8.70 11.36
N ILE A 410 -8.68 9.16 11.21
CA ILE A 410 -9.80 8.31 10.78
C ILE A 410 -9.87 8.45 9.27
N ALA A 411 -9.32 7.47 8.56
CA ALA A 411 -9.48 7.38 7.11
C ALA A 411 -10.88 6.87 6.76
N PHE A 412 -11.39 7.32 5.62
CA PHE A 412 -12.69 6.91 5.14
C PHE A 412 -12.71 6.72 3.63
N ILE A 413 -13.60 5.83 3.20
CA ILE A 413 -14.01 5.65 1.81
C ILE A 413 -15.53 5.64 1.80
N VAL A 414 -16.11 6.73 1.31
CA VAL A 414 -17.55 6.97 1.29
C VAL A 414 -17.90 7.49 -0.09
N ASP A 415 -18.85 6.85 -0.76
CA ASP A 415 -19.37 7.33 -2.04
C ASP A 415 -20.54 8.30 -1.85
N GLU A 416 -20.61 9.30 -2.70
CA GLU A 416 -21.78 10.17 -2.83
C GLU A 416 -22.89 9.44 -3.61
N PRO A 417 -24.17 9.67 -3.27
CA PRO A 417 -25.28 9.09 -4.02
C PRO A 417 -25.31 9.61 -5.47
N ASP A 418 -26.10 8.92 -6.31
CA ASP A 418 -26.31 9.27 -7.73
C ASP A 418 -25.02 9.29 -8.57
N ASN A 419 -24.01 8.50 -8.19
CA ASN A 419 -22.72 8.40 -8.88
C ASN A 419 -21.92 9.71 -8.94
N LYS A 420 -22.07 10.59 -7.96
CA LYS A 420 -21.30 11.84 -7.87
C LYS A 420 -19.82 11.64 -7.45
N GLY A 421 -19.39 10.38 -7.32
CA GLY A 421 -18.00 10.02 -6.99
C GLY A 421 -17.78 9.81 -5.49
N GLU A 422 -16.54 9.87 -5.07
CA GLU A 422 -16.17 9.72 -3.66
C GLU A 422 -16.36 11.04 -2.89
N ARG A 423 -16.92 10.95 -1.68
CA ARG A 423 -17.01 12.06 -0.74
C ARG A 423 -15.61 12.59 -0.43
N SER A 424 -15.41 13.89 -0.58
CA SER A 424 -14.08 14.50 -0.36
C SER A 424 -13.79 14.87 1.09
N THR A 425 -14.83 15.17 1.87
CA THR A 425 -14.71 15.67 3.24
C THR A 425 -15.68 14.96 4.17
N LEU A 426 -15.23 14.69 5.39
CA LEU A 426 -16.03 14.08 6.44
C LEU A 426 -15.71 14.71 7.79
N ASN A 427 -16.73 15.05 8.56
CA ASN A 427 -16.63 15.66 9.88
C ASN A 427 -17.10 14.67 10.94
N LEU A 428 -16.24 14.39 11.93
CA LEU A 428 -16.54 13.44 13.02
C LEU A 428 -16.37 14.08 14.40
N THR A 429 -17.28 13.74 15.31
CA THR A 429 -17.22 14.15 16.72
C THR A 429 -16.64 13.02 17.59
N PRO A 430 -16.12 13.35 18.79
CA PRO A 430 -15.76 12.34 19.79
C PRO A 430 -16.91 11.36 20.09
N ARG A 431 -18.17 11.83 20.07
CA ARG A 431 -19.33 11.00 20.38
C ARG A 431 -19.65 10.01 19.26
N LEU A 432 -19.51 10.40 17.99
CA LEU A 432 -19.63 9.46 16.86
C LEU A 432 -18.56 8.36 16.94
N LEU A 433 -17.31 8.72 17.24
CA LEU A 433 -16.24 7.73 17.43
C LEU A 433 -16.50 6.83 18.65
N ALA A 434 -17.02 7.38 19.74
CA ALA A 434 -17.43 6.61 20.91
C ALA A 434 -18.52 5.59 20.56
N LYS A 435 -19.55 5.97 19.79
CA LYS A 435 -20.61 5.08 19.31
C LYS A 435 -20.06 3.92 18.46
N LEU A 436 -19.13 4.20 17.54
CA LEU A 436 -18.48 3.19 16.70
C LEU A 436 -17.64 2.21 17.54
N LEU A 437 -16.76 2.71 18.41
CA LEU A 437 -15.85 1.86 19.21
C LEU A 437 -16.56 1.07 20.30
N SER A 438 -17.67 1.57 20.83
CA SER A 438 -18.51 0.86 21.80
C SER A 438 -19.52 -0.09 21.17
N GLN A 439 -19.43 -0.34 19.85
CA GLN A 439 -20.38 -1.19 19.13
C GLN A 439 -21.84 -0.80 19.38
N SER A 440 -22.13 0.50 19.42
CA SER A 440 -23.47 1.01 19.77
C SER A 440 -24.41 1.14 18.58
N TYR A 441 -23.91 1.03 17.35
CA TYR A 441 -24.75 0.87 16.17
C TYR A 441 -25.16 -0.60 16.01
N ALA A 442 -26.43 -0.83 15.69
CA ALA A 442 -26.96 -2.20 15.65
C ALA A 442 -26.47 -3.05 14.46
N GLY A 443 -25.84 -2.45 13.45
CA GLY A 443 -25.33 -3.12 12.25
C GLY A 443 -26.42 -3.52 11.25
N SER A 444 -27.44 -4.23 11.73
CA SER A 444 -28.62 -4.66 11.00
C SER A 444 -29.79 -4.91 11.96
N THR A 445 -30.92 -5.38 11.43
CA THR A 445 -32.05 -5.86 12.23
C THR A 445 -31.67 -6.99 13.20
N ARG A 446 -30.56 -7.71 12.97
CA ARG A 446 -30.05 -8.71 13.90
C ARG A 446 -29.53 -8.08 15.18
N GLY A 447 -28.73 -7.02 15.09
CA GLY A 447 -28.23 -6.34 16.29
C GLY A 447 -29.30 -5.52 17.01
N GLN A 448 -30.40 -5.15 16.35
CA GLN A 448 -31.57 -4.55 17.03
C GLN A 448 -32.27 -5.53 17.99
N GLN A 449 -32.01 -6.84 17.88
CA GLN A 449 -32.46 -7.81 18.88
C GLN A 449 -31.70 -7.67 20.21
N HIS A 450 -30.58 -6.93 20.25
CA HIS A 450 -29.79 -6.74 21.47
C HIS A 450 -30.59 -5.93 22.50
N PRO A 451 -30.84 -6.47 23.71
CA PRO A 451 -31.57 -5.76 24.75
C PRO A 451 -30.93 -4.41 25.10
N GLY A 452 -31.73 -3.35 25.15
CA GLY A 452 -31.28 -1.99 25.42
C GLY A 452 -30.70 -1.24 24.22
N MET A 453 -30.72 -1.82 23.02
CA MET A 453 -30.26 -1.19 21.77
C MET A 453 -31.31 -1.26 20.65
N GLU A 454 -32.55 -1.61 20.97
CA GLU A 454 -33.61 -1.91 19.99
C GLU A 454 -33.93 -0.72 19.09
N LYS A 455 -33.72 0.50 19.60
CA LYS A 455 -33.99 1.77 18.90
C LYS A 455 -32.73 2.46 18.39
N ASN A 456 -31.54 1.88 18.60
CA ASN A 456 -30.32 2.49 18.11
C ASN A 456 -30.30 2.44 16.56
N PRO A 457 -29.72 3.45 15.88
CA PRO A 457 -29.51 3.41 14.44
C PRO A 457 -28.73 2.16 14.02
N LEU A 458 -29.02 1.63 12.83
CA LEU A 458 -28.30 0.46 12.33
C LEU A 458 -26.85 0.79 11.99
N SER A 459 -26.59 2.01 11.50
CA SER A 459 -25.27 2.44 11.08
C SER A 459 -25.14 3.96 11.14
N MET A 460 -23.90 4.46 11.06
CA MET A 460 -23.58 5.86 11.27
C MET A 460 -24.26 6.80 10.25
N ASN A 461 -24.47 6.38 9.01
CA ASN A 461 -25.17 7.20 8.01
C ASN A 461 -26.68 7.37 8.27
N GLN A 462 -27.22 6.63 9.23
CA GLN A 462 -28.58 6.81 9.77
C GLN A 462 -28.60 7.60 11.09
N ASP A 463 -27.43 7.94 11.64
CA ASP A 463 -27.31 8.72 12.86
C ASP A 463 -27.64 10.21 12.56
N PRO A 464 -28.64 10.80 13.22
CA PRO A 464 -28.99 12.21 12.99
C PRO A 464 -27.84 13.18 13.27
N GLU A 465 -26.94 12.86 14.21
CA GLU A 465 -25.74 13.67 14.45
C GLU A 465 -24.83 13.68 13.21
N PHE A 466 -24.59 12.50 12.65
CA PHE A 466 -23.73 12.35 11.48
C PHE A 466 -24.34 13.03 10.24
N GLN A 467 -25.65 12.84 10.01
CA GLN A 467 -26.36 13.47 8.89
C GLN A 467 -26.33 15.00 8.99
N GLN A 468 -26.47 15.56 10.19
CA GLN A 468 -26.37 17.00 10.40
C GLN A 468 -24.98 17.55 10.05
N LEU A 469 -23.93 16.79 10.35
CA LEU A 469 -22.54 17.19 10.11
C LEU A 469 -22.06 16.93 8.69
N ASN A 470 -22.66 15.95 8.02
CA ASN A 470 -22.27 15.47 6.70
C ASN A 470 -23.51 15.31 5.80
N PRO A 471 -24.18 16.42 5.43
CA PRO A 471 -25.37 16.36 4.59
C PRO A 471 -25.02 15.88 3.16
N GLY A 472 -26.00 15.25 2.51
CA GLY A 472 -25.93 14.82 1.11
C GLY A 472 -25.61 13.34 0.90
N LEU A 473 -25.22 12.61 1.95
CA LEU A 473 -24.99 11.17 1.89
C LEU A 473 -26.30 10.36 1.97
N ASP A 474 -26.27 9.12 1.47
CA ASP A 474 -27.42 8.22 1.56
C ASP A 474 -27.66 7.68 2.98
N SER A 475 -28.86 7.14 3.22
CA SER A 475 -29.30 6.55 4.50
C SER A 475 -29.44 5.02 4.46
N ILE A 476 -28.83 4.35 3.48
CA ILE A 476 -28.87 2.89 3.33
C ILE A 476 -28.02 2.25 4.43
N ALA A 477 -28.62 1.39 5.25
CA ALA A 477 -27.89 0.74 6.34
C ALA A 477 -26.79 -0.19 5.82
N ARG A 478 -25.61 -0.12 6.42
CA ARG A 478 -24.47 -0.98 6.09
C ARG A 478 -23.74 -1.38 7.37
N GLU A 479 -23.44 -2.66 7.56
CA GLU A 479 -22.68 -3.14 8.72
C GLU A 479 -21.27 -2.49 8.79
N ALA A 480 -20.62 -2.28 7.64
CA ALA A 480 -19.34 -1.58 7.57
C ALA A 480 -19.40 -0.12 8.04
N ALA A 481 -20.58 0.52 7.99
CA ALA A 481 -20.83 1.86 8.49
C ALA A 481 -21.25 1.89 9.98
N ALA A 482 -21.34 0.72 10.64
CA ALA A 482 -21.66 0.58 12.06
C ALA A 482 -20.41 0.47 12.94
N THR A 483 -19.21 0.46 12.35
CA THR A 483 -17.92 0.32 13.04
C THR A 483 -16.86 1.24 12.44
N VAL A 484 -15.76 1.43 13.18
CA VAL A 484 -14.49 1.91 12.64
C VAL A 484 -13.47 0.80 12.80
N LEU A 485 -12.84 0.38 11.71
CA LEU A 485 -11.85 -0.69 11.77
C LEU A 485 -10.66 -0.23 12.62
N SER A 486 -10.34 -1.02 13.66
CA SER A 486 -9.41 -0.65 14.73
C SER A 486 -8.38 -1.75 15.01
N LEU A 487 -7.41 -1.45 15.89
CA LEU A 487 -6.37 -2.37 16.30
C LEU A 487 -6.88 -3.36 17.35
N SER A 488 -6.45 -4.62 17.25
CA SER A 488 -6.70 -5.66 18.26
C SER A 488 -5.63 -5.70 19.36
N GLU A 489 -4.50 -5.02 19.16
CA GLU A 489 -3.35 -5.00 20.08
C GLU A 489 -3.27 -3.69 20.87
N SER A 490 -2.50 -3.71 21.98
CA SER A 490 -2.22 -2.51 22.79
C SER A 490 -1.44 -1.47 21.99
N SER A 491 -1.94 -0.24 21.93
CA SER A 491 -1.31 0.87 21.20
C SER A 491 -1.53 2.23 21.86
N ASP A 492 -0.51 3.08 21.75
CA ASP A 492 -0.61 4.50 22.14
C ASP A 492 -1.60 5.28 21.25
N VAL A 493 -1.84 4.83 20.02
CA VAL A 493 -2.85 5.40 19.13
C VAL A 493 -4.25 5.28 19.76
N LEU A 494 -4.59 4.08 20.25
CA LEU A 494 -5.89 3.84 20.90
C LEU A 494 -5.98 4.58 22.24
N THR A 495 -4.89 4.67 23.00
CA THR A 495 -4.84 5.48 24.22
C THR A 495 -5.10 6.96 23.94
N SER A 496 -4.51 7.51 22.86
CA SER A 496 -4.71 8.89 22.44
C SER A 496 -6.15 9.14 21.94
N LEU A 497 -6.66 8.26 21.09
CA LEU A 497 -8.04 8.34 20.58
C LEU A 497 -9.07 8.24 21.71
N THR A 498 -8.91 7.30 22.64
CA THR A 498 -9.84 7.15 23.76
C THR A 498 -9.68 8.26 24.81
N SER A 499 -8.50 8.88 24.92
CA SER A 499 -8.32 10.12 25.68
C SER A 499 -9.07 11.29 25.06
N TYR A 500 -9.10 11.39 23.72
CA TYR A 500 -9.87 12.39 22.99
C TYR A 500 -11.38 12.22 23.23
N ILE A 501 -11.87 10.97 23.27
CA ILE A 501 -13.25 10.64 23.64
C ILE A 501 -13.54 11.02 25.10
N ARG A 502 -12.68 10.61 26.04
CA ARG A 502 -12.81 10.89 27.48
C ARG A 502 -12.91 12.38 27.79
N ASP A 503 -12.12 13.20 27.09
CA ASP A 503 -12.00 14.63 27.35
C ASP A 503 -13.12 15.45 26.70
N ASP A 504 -14.02 14.84 25.91
CA ASP A 504 -15.22 15.48 25.37
C ASP A 504 -16.45 15.25 26.28
N PRO A 505 -17.14 16.31 26.73
CA PRO A 505 -18.27 16.16 27.65
C PRO A 505 -19.44 15.35 27.09
N ASP A 506 -19.73 15.49 25.79
CA ASP A 506 -20.88 14.83 25.16
C ASP A 506 -20.61 13.32 25.01
N ALA A 507 -19.39 12.97 24.57
CA ALA A 507 -18.97 11.58 24.44
C ALA A 507 -18.80 10.90 25.80
N LYS A 508 -18.22 11.60 26.80
CA LYS A 508 -18.12 11.09 28.17
C LYS A 508 -19.50 10.80 28.77
N ALA A 509 -20.47 11.69 28.57
CA ALA A 509 -21.84 11.47 29.03
C ALA A 509 -22.50 10.27 28.34
N PHE A 510 -22.28 10.12 27.02
CA PHE A 510 -22.75 8.96 26.27
C PHE A 510 -22.17 7.64 26.80
N MET A 511 -20.85 7.57 27.00
CA MET A 511 -20.17 6.38 27.56
C MET A 511 -20.63 6.06 28.99
N ALA A 512 -21.09 7.06 29.76
CA ALA A 512 -21.71 6.85 31.07
C ALA A 512 -23.17 6.34 30.99
N GLY A 513 -23.73 6.20 29.78
CA GLY A 513 -25.08 5.71 29.51
C GLY A 513 -26.16 6.78 29.38
N LYS A 514 -25.80 8.07 29.32
CA LYS A 514 -26.76 9.11 28.95
C LYS A 514 -27.06 9.01 27.47
N ALA A 515 -28.35 8.91 27.11
CA ALA A 515 -28.76 8.97 25.72
C ALA A 515 -28.26 10.27 25.05
N ASP A 516 -27.92 10.18 23.78
CA ASP A 516 -27.65 11.36 22.98
C ASP A 516 -28.94 12.19 22.74
N PRO A 517 -28.87 13.39 22.14
CA PRO A 517 -30.06 14.22 21.90
C PRO A 517 -31.17 13.57 21.06
N TRP A 518 -30.88 12.48 20.33
CA TRP A 518 -31.82 11.77 19.46
C TRP A 518 -32.28 10.44 20.04
N GLY A 519 -31.85 10.10 21.26
CA GLY A 519 -32.28 8.92 21.99
C GLY A 519 -31.40 7.69 21.82
N MET A 520 -30.28 7.77 21.07
CA MET A 520 -29.33 6.67 20.97
C MET A 520 -28.61 6.47 22.29
N VAL A 521 -28.47 5.23 22.73
CA VAL A 521 -27.77 4.85 23.98
C VAL A 521 -26.51 4.05 23.69
N VAL A 522 -25.55 4.08 24.60
CA VAL A 522 -24.37 3.21 24.52
C VAL A 522 -24.78 1.75 24.65
N ASN A 523 -24.10 0.87 23.91
CA ASN A 523 -24.20 -0.57 24.12
C ASN A 523 -24.01 -0.88 25.62
N PRO A 524 -24.97 -1.59 26.27
CA PRO A 524 -24.90 -1.88 27.69
C PRO A 524 -23.58 -2.51 28.16
N SER A 525 -22.95 -3.34 27.31
CA SER A 525 -21.67 -4.01 27.57
C SER A 525 -20.49 -3.04 27.75
N TYR A 526 -20.61 -1.81 27.23
CA TYR A 526 -19.56 -0.78 27.26
C TYR A 526 -19.88 0.37 28.22
N LYS A 527 -21.05 0.35 28.86
CA LYS A 527 -21.46 1.40 29.79
C LYS A 527 -20.46 1.52 30.94
N ASN A 528 -20.00 2.74 31.21
CA ASN A 528 -18.98 3.05 32.22
C ASN A 528 -17.61 2.40 31.99
N LEU A 529 -17.27 2.01 30.75
CA LEU A 529 -15.91 1.64 30.39
C LEU A 529 -14.93 2.76 30.81
N LYS A 530 -13.88 2.40 31.56
CA LYS A 530 -12.87 3.36 32.02
C LYS A 530 -11.97 3.74 30.85
N LEU A 531 -12.04 5.01 30.44
CA LEU A 531 -11.17 5.57 29.39
C LEU A 531 -10.04 6.41 30.03
N PRO A 532 -8.83 6.42 29.43
CA PRO A 532 -8.46 5.83 28.16
C PRO A 532 -8.12 4.34 28.29
N VAL A 533 -8.12 3.64 27.16
CA VAL A 533 -7.71 2.23 27.03
C VAL A 533 -6.67 2.11 25.91
N SER A 534 -5.72 1.19 26.06
CA SER A 534 -4.69 0.91 25.06
C SER A 534 -5.13 -0.11 24.01
N SER A 535 -6.16 -0.91 24.29
CA SER A 535 -6.87 -1.75 23.33
C SER A 535 -8.38 -1.60 23.55
N VAL A 536 -9.18 -1.67 22.50
CA VAL A 536 -10.64 -1.63 22.62
C VAL A 536 -11.12 -3.05 22.94
N PRO A 537 -11.62 -3.32 24.15
CA PRO A 537 -12.03 -4.67 24.51
C PRO A 537 -13.31 -5.06 23.75
N LEU A 538 -13.40 -6.32 23.32
CA LEU A 538 -14.62 -6.87 22.69
C LEU A 538 -15.53 -7.43 23.79
N LEU A 539 -16.31 -6.54 24.41
CA LEU A 539 -17.14 -6.87 25.60
C LEU A 539 -18.53 -7.42 25.27
N ASP A 540 -18.99 -7.25 24.04
CA ASP A 540 -20.32 -7.69 23.61
C ASP A 540 -20.36 -9.19 23.36
N THR A 541 -21.29 -9.88 24.04
CA THR A 541 -21.49 -11.33 23.94
C THR A 541 -22.82 -11.71 23.29
N PHE A 542 -23.53 -10.78 22.67
CA PHE A 542 -24.88 -11.02 22.17
C PHE A 542 -24.87 -11.82 20.87
N VAL A 543 -25.64 -12.91 20.86
CA VAL A 543 -25.85 -13.76 19.69
C VAL A 543 -27.32 -13.64 19.26
N PRO A 544 -27.62 -13.03 18.11
CA PRO A 544 -28.98 -12.84 17.63
C PRO A 544 -29.58 -14.14 17.13
N THR A 545 -30.90 -14.27 17.25
CA THR A 545 -31.64 -15.38 16.64
C THR A 545 -31.80 -15.15 15.13
N SER A 546 -31.80 -16.23 14.34
CA SER A 546 -31.96 -16.19 12.88
C SER A 546 -32.81 -17.36 12.37
N GLN A 547 -33.54 -17.14 11.27
CA GLN A 547 -34.24 -18.20 10.53
C GLN A 547 -33.38 -18.77 9.38
N GLN A 548 -32.26 -18.11 9.04
CA GLN A 548 -31.34 -18.59 8.03
C GLN A 548 -30.45 -19.70 8.62
N GLU A 549 -30.45 -20.87 7.99
CA GLU A 549 -29.76 -22.08 8.47
C GLU A 549 -28.29 -21.83 8.79
N CYS A 550 -27.51 -21.22 7.89
CA CYS A 550 -26.10 -20.93 8.16
C CYS A 550 -25.92 -19.95 9.32
N GLN A 551 -26.79 -18.97 9.48
CA GLN A 551 -26.71 -18.02 10.58
C GLN A 551 -27.12 -18.64 11.93
N GLN A 552 -27.98 -19.67 11.94
CA GLN A 552 -28.30 -20.43 13.16
C GLN A 552 -27.10 -21.21 13.70
N GLN A 553 -26.20 -21.63 12.81
CA GLN A 553 -24.97 -22.33 13.17
C GLN A 553 -23.87 -21.36 13.68
N ASN A 554 -24.01 -20.06 13.46
CA ASN A 554 -23.03 -19.07 13.92
C ASN A 554 -23.29 -18.65 15.37
N THR A 555 -22.50 -19.18 16.30
CA THR A 555 -22.58 -18.86 17.74
C THR A 555 -21.69 -17.70 18.16
N THR A 556 -21.01 -17.04 17.22
CA THR A 556 -20.10 -15.92 17.52
C THR A 556 -20.92 -14.65 17.82
N PRO A 557 -20.55 -13.84 18.84
CA PRO A 557 -21.23 -12.58 19.13
C PRO A 557 -21.27 -11.65 17.91
N TYR A 558 -22.46 -11.16 17.56
CA TYR A 558 -22.70 -10.52 16.27
C TYR A 558 -22.01 -9.16 16.13
N LEU A 559 -22.09 -8.31 17.14
CA LEU A 559 -21.47 -6.98 17.08
C LEU A 559 -19.93 -7.07 17.10
N THR A 560 -19.38 -8.10 17.76
CA THR A 560 -17.95 -8.40 17.71
C THR A 560 -17.49 -8.85 16.32
N GLN A 561 -18.31 -9.59 15.57
CA GLN A 561 -18.04 -9.91 14.17
C GLN A 561 -18.06 -8.68 13.25
N ILE A 562 -18.88 -7.67 13.57
CA ILE A 562 -18.86 -6.39 12.85
C ILE A 562 -17.59 -5.60 13.19
N ALA A 563 -17.26 -5.50 14.49
CA ALA A 563 -16.10 -4.73 14.94
C ALA A 563 -14.77 -5.30 14.40
N ALA A 564 -14.60 -6.62 14.52
CA ALA A 564 -13.51 -7.44 13.96
C ALA A 564 -12.15 -6.69 13.80
N PRO A 565 -11.53 -6.26 14.92
CA PRO A 565 -10.28 -5.51 14.88
C PRO A 565 -9.12 -6.37 14.34
N VAL A 566 -8.07 -5.71 13.85
CA VAL A 566 -6.92 -6.37 13.21
C VAL A 566 -5.61 -6.01 13.91
N THR A 567 -4.57 -6.81 13.70
CA THR A 567 -3.31 -6.70 14.43
C THR A 567 -2.39 -5.55 14.00
N SER A 568 -2.71 -4.80 12.95
CA SER A 568 -1.80 -3.75 12.46
C SER A 568 -2.51 -2.61 11.73
N ILE A 569 -1.96 -1.40 11.83
CA ILE A 569 -2.48 -0.18 11.18
C ILE A 569 -2.41 -0.31 9.65
N SER A 570 -1.34 -0.92 9.12
CA SER A 570 -1.20 -1.12 7.68
C SER A 570 -2.33 -1.95 7.06
N LYS A 571 -2.77 -3.04 7.73
CA LYS A 571 -3.95 -3.82 7.31
C LYS A 571 -5.22 -2.98 7.30
N ILE A 572 -5.39 -2.06 8.26
CA ILE A 572 -6.53 -1.14 8.31
C ILE A 572 -6.49 -0.21 7.10
N ALA A 573 -5.34 0.40 6.83
CA ALA A 573 -5.15 1.31 5.71
C ALA A 573 -5.40 0.62 4.37
N GLN A 574 -4.92 -0.61 4.19
CA GLN A 574 -5.16 -1.42 3.00
C GLN A 574 -6.63 -1.84 2.86
N ALA A 575 -7.31 -2.18 3.97
CA ALA A 575 -8.74 -2.48 3.92
C ALA A 575 -9.59 -1.27 3.48
N VAL A 576 -9.24 -0.06 3.95
CA VAL A 576 -9.89 1.19 3.49
C VAL A 576 -9.54 1.51 2.03
N LEU A 577 -8.27 1.36 1.65
CA LEU A 577 -7.80 1.50 0.26
C LEU A 577 -8.62 0.63 -0.70
N ASP A 578 -8.76 -0.64 -0.34
CA ASP A 578 -9.44 -1.63 -1.16
C ASP A 578 -10.97 -1.50 -1.06
N GLY A 579 -11.52 -0.71 -0.15
CA GLY A 579 -12.97 -0.68 0.10
C GLY A 579 -13.51 -2.04 0.56
N TRP A 580 -12.67 -2.83 1.23
CA TRP A 580 -13.01 -4.18 1.67
C TRP A 580 -13.17 -4.16 3.20
N PRO A 581 -14.38 -4.19 3.75
CA PRO A 581 -14.59 -4.20 5.20
C PRO A 581 -14.14 -5.51 5.84
N ASN A 582 -13.58 -5.47 7.05
CA ASN A 582 -13.20 -6.69 7.81
C ASN A 582 -14.37 -7.31 8.60
N VAL A 583 -15.62 -6.95 8.27
CA VAL A 583 -16.83 -7.44 8.91
C VAL A 583 -16.98 -8.95 8.64
N GLN A 584 -17.09 -9.77 9.68
CA GLN A 584 -17.05 -11.23 9.64
C GLN A 584 -18.43 -11.91 9.64
N THR A 585 -19.46 -11.22 9.16
CA THR A 585 -20.86 -11.66 9.28
C THR A 585 -21.34 -12.57 8.14
N ARG A 586 -20.50 -12.81 7.11
CA ARG A 586 -20.84 -13.70 6.00
C ARG A 586 -21.11 -15.10 6.55
N ALA A 587 -22.22 -15.69 6.16
CA ALA A 587 -22.57 -17.07 6.49
C ALA A 587 -23.33 -17.68 5.32
N GLU A 588 -22.60 -18.35 4.42
CA GLU A 588 -23.12 -18.82 3.14
C GLU A 588 -22.59 -20.22 2.81
N ARG A 589 -23.26 -20.92 1.90
CA ARG A 589 -22.82 -22.19 1.32
C ARG A 589 -23.12 -22.21 -0.18
N SER A 590 -22.32 -22.91 -0.96
CA SER A 590 -22.44 -22.93 -2.43
C SER A 590 -23.63 -23.76 -2.91
N SER A 591 -24.01 -24.78 -2.16
CA SER A 591 -25.20 -25.62 -2.38
C SER A 591 -25.76 -26.12 -1.05
N SER A 592 -26.95 -26.74 -1.05
CA SER A 592 -27.57 -27.22 0.19
C SER A 592 -26.82 -28.36 0.89
N SER A 593 -25.96 -29.08 0.17
CA SER A 593 -25.12 -30.14 0.72
C SER A 593 -23.77 -29.66 1.23
N ASP A 594 -23.39 -28.41 0.94
CA ASP A 594 -22.09 -27.87 1.38
C ASP A 594 -22.16 -27.35 2.81
N PRO A 595 -21.06 -27.45 3.58
CA PRO A 595 -20.99 -26.86 4.91
C PRO A 595 -21.11 -25.34 4.83
N CYS A 596 -21.75 -24.74 5.84
CA CYS A 596 -21.80 -23.29 5.99
C CYS A 596 -20.38 -22.74 6.22
N LYS A 597 -20.04 -21.73 5.43
CA LYS A 597 -18.77 -21.01 5.51
C LYS A 597 -19.02 -19.64 6.15
N PHE A 598 -18.26 -19.36 7.20
CA PHE A 598 -18.27 -18.08 7.88
C PHE A 598 -17.05 -17.25 7.49
N GLY A 599 -17.20 -15.94 7.42
CA GLY A 599 -16.05 -15.08 7.23
C GLY A 599 -16.38 -13.66 6.84
N ARG A 600 -15.40 -13.04 6.19
CA ARG A 600 -15.46 -11.66 5.75
C ARG A 600 -16.53 -11.46 4.68
N ILE A 601 -17.31 -10.38 4.80
CA ILE A 601 -18.22 -9.96 3.73
C ILE A 601 -17.43 -9.49 2.50
N ASP A 602 -18.13 -9.40 1.38
CA ASP A 602 -17.52 -9.01 0.11
C ASP A 602 -17.06 -7.53 0.12
N ARG A 603 -16.19 -7.22 -0.83
CA ARG A 603 -15.72 -5.86 -1.10
C ARG A 603 -16.91 -4.96 -1.48
N GLN A 604 -16.87 -3.71 -1.03
CA GLN A 604 -17.88 -2.73 -1.42
C GLN A 604 -17.58 -2.17 -2.82
N GLY A 605 -18.57 -2.23 -3.72
CA GLY A 605 -18.48 -1.63 -5.06
C GLY A 605 -18.61 -0.11 -5.03
N VAL A 606 -17.99 0.57 -6.00
CA VAL A 606 -18.12 2.01 -6.25
C VAL A 606 -19.60 2.41 -6.38
N GLY A 607 -19.95 3.52 -5.75
CA GLY A 607 -21.33 4.00 -5.57
C GLY A 607 -22.02 3.45 -4.32
N SER A 608 -21.41 2.47 -3.62
CA SER A 608 -21.98 1.87 -2.41
C SER A 608 -21.01 1.82 -1.22
N ARG A 609 -19.77 2.30 -1.40
CA ARG A 609 -18.73 2.24 -0.37
C ARG A 609 -19.07 3.15 0.79
N PHE A 610 -18.93 2.61 1.99
CA PHE A 610 -18.98 3.34 3.25
C PHE A 610 -18.21 2.54 4.30
N MET A 611 -16.98 2.95 4.54
CA MET A 611 -16.08 2.32 5.51
C MET A 611 -15.14 3.34 6.13
N LEU A 612 -14.84 3.15 7.42
CA LEU A 612 -13.89 3.96 8.18
C LEU A 612 -12.83 3.07 8.82
N GLY A 613 -11.61 3.59 8.98
CA GLY A 613 -10.51 2.90 9.65
C GLY A 613 -9.55 3.85 10.36
N ILE A 614 -8.96 3.39 11.46
CA ILE A 614 -7.90 4.11 12.17
C ILE A 614 -6.56 3.85 11.46
N VAL A 615 -5.97 4.87 10.87
CA VAL A 615 -4.73 4.77 10.07
C VAL A 615 -3.64 5.70 10.61
N SER A 616 -2.38 5.43 10.27
CA SER A 616 -1.30 6.39 10.47
C SER A 616 -1.37 7.47 9.40
N LEU A 617 -0.90 8.69 9.70
CA LEU A 617 -0.86 9.76 8.68
C LEU A 617 0.08 9.41 7.53
N GLY A 618 1.19 8.71 7.79
CA GLY A 618 2.07 8.24 6.72
C GLY A 618 1.38 7.24 5.79
N ASP A 619 0.62 6.28 6.33
CA ASP A 619 -0.16 5.35 5.48
C ASP A 619 -1.26 6.09 4.71
N ALA A 620 -1.89 7.10 5.33
CA ALA A 620 -2.92 7.91 4.66
C ALA A 620 -2.35 8.62 3.42
N GLU A 621 -1.17 9.23 3.52
CA GLU A 621 -0.53 9.89 2.37
C GLU A 621 -0.08 8.88 1.32
N ARG A 622 0.66 7.82 1.71
CA ARG A 622 1.14 6.79 0.75
C ARG A 622 0.00 6.16 -0.05
N TYR A 623 -1.11 5.85 0.60
CA TYR A 623 -2.25 5.20 -0.04
C TYR A 623 -3.32 6.20 -0.53
N GLY A 624 -3.04 7.52 -0.52
CA GLY A 624 -3.99 8.55 -0.95
C GLY A 624 -5.36 8.45 -0.26
N LEU A 625 -5.39 8.09 1.02
CA LEU A 625 -6.62 7.91 1.79
C LEU A 625 -7.16 9.25 2.25
N ARG A 626 -8.47 9.44 2.08
CA ARG A 626 -9.15 10.61 2.64
C ARG A 626 -9.28 10.48 4.14
N THR A 627 -8.97 11.54 4.87
CA THR A 627 -9.04 11.58 6.34
C THR A 627 -10.13 12.52 6.83
N ALA A 628 -10.90 12.09 7.84
CA ALA A 628 -11.93 12.93 8.43
C ALA A 628 -11.34 14.08 9.26
N ALA A 629 -11.99 15.23 9.21
CA ALA A 629 -11.75 16.33 10.12
C ALA A 629 -12.40 16.03 11.48
N LEU A 630 -11.66 16.25 12.56
CA LEU A 630 -12.08 15.91 13.92
C LEU A 630 -12.48 17.18 14.69
N ARG A 631 -13.61 17.10 15.42
CA ARG A 631 -14.11 18.22 16.22
C ARG A 631 -13.19 18.55 17.39
N THR A 632 -12.65 19.77 17.39
CA THR A 632 -11.98 20.39 18.53
C THR A 632 -12.77 21.61 19.02
N GLY A 633 -12.36 22.23 20.12
CA GLY A 633 -13.09 23.34 20.74
C GLY A 633 -14.27 22.92 21.63
N SER A 634 -14.91 23.93 22.23
CA SER A 634 -16.10 23.76 23.09
C SER A 634 -17.08 24.93 22.91
N GLY A 635 -18.38 24.66 23.10
CA GLY A 635 -19.41 25.70 22.99
C GLY A 635 -19.43 26.36 21.62
N ALA A 636 -19.35 27.69 21.58
CA ALA A 636 -19.29 28.49 20.35
C ALA A 636 -17.94 28.39 19.60
N ALA A 637 -16.88 27.88 20.23
CA ALA A 637 -15.55 27.75 19.64
C ALA A 637 -15.31 26.36 19.00
N ARG A 638 -16.36 25.56 18.78
CA ARG A 638 -16.26 24.26 18.11
C ARG A 638 -15.81 24.46 16.66
N GLN A 639 -14.85 23.66 16.23
CA GLN A 639 -14.34 23.65 14.85
C GLN A 639 -13.93 22.23 14.46
N PHE A 640 -13.94 21.93 13.17
CA PHE A 640 -13.41 20.68 12.64
C PHE A 640 -12.02 20.92 12.05
N VAL A 641 -11.05 20.11 12.47
CA VAL A 641 -9.65 20.25 12.04
C VAL A 641 -9.23 18.97 11.35
N ALA A 642 -8.79 19.09 10.10
CA ALA A 642 -8.16 18.01 9.34
C ALA A 642 -6.66 17.91 9.70
N PRO A 643 -6.04 16.72 9.54
CA PRO A 643 -4.60 16.60 9.68
C PRO A 643 -3.90 17.42 8.59
N SER A 644 -2.93 18.23 8.99
CA SER A 644 -2.03 18.98 8.13
C SER A 644 -0.80 19.37 8.93
N ASP A 645 0.28 19.75 8.25
CA ASP A 645 1.49 20.26 8.90
C ASP A 645 1.19 21.36 9.92
N ALA A 646 0.34 22.31 9.54
CA ALA A 646 -0.03 23.43 10.38
C ALA A 646 -0.83 22.97 11.61
N SER A 647 -1.78 22.04 11.44
CA SER A 647 -2.64 21.59 12.55
C SER A 647 -1.91 20.67 13.52
N ILE A 648 -0.96 19.86 13.02
CA ILE A 648 -0.08 19.03 13.84
C ILE A 648 0.95 19.90 14.57
N ALA A 649 1.57 20.87 13.89
CA ALA A 649 2.49 21.81 14.52
C ALA A 649 1.80 22.65 15.61
N ALA A 650 0.52 23.03 15.40
CA ALA A 650 -0.28 23.72 16.42
C ALA A 650 -0.49 22.86 17.68
N ALA A 651 -0.67 21.54 17.54
CA ALA A 651 -0.74 20.61 18.66
C ALA A 651 0.63 20.45 19.36
N VAL A 652 1.71 20.28 18.60
CA VAL A 652 3.07 20.15 19.16
C VAL A 652 3.51 21.41 19.92
N LYS A 653 3.10 22.60 19.46
CA LYS A 653 3.43 23.87 20.13
C LYS A 653 2.96 23.93 21.59
N VAL A 654 1.90 23.20 21.95
CA VAL A 654 1.36 23.15 23.32
C VAL A 654 1.83 21.92 24.11
N ALA A 655 2.68 21.07 23.51
CA ALA A 655 3.31 19.94 24.18
C ALA A 655 4.30 20.43 25.24
N LYS A 656 4.25 19.84 26.44
CA LYS A 656 5.11 20.24 27.56
C LYS A 656 6.19 19.19 27.81
N ALA A 657 7.45 19.61 27.83
CA ALA A 657 8.54 18.73 28.22
C ALA A 657 8.43 18.36 29.71
N ASP A 658 8.69 17.09 30.04
CA ASP A 658 8.74 16.58 31.42
C ASP A 658 10.07 15.84 31.66
N GLY A 659 11.17 16.53 31.34
CA GLY A 659 12.52 15.97 31.40
C GLY A 659 12.80 14.94 30.30
N VAL A 660 14.02 14.39 30.32
CA VAL A 660 14.51 13.46 29.28
C VAL A 660 14.00 12.03 29.47
N ARG A 661 13.38 11.72 30.61
CA ARG A 661 12.93 10.36 30.97
C ARG A 661 11.45 10.10 30.67
N LYS A 662 10.78 11.05 30.02
CA LYS A 662 9.35 10.97 29.69
C LYS A 662 9.10 11.57 28.31
N ALA A 663 8.02 11.12 27.68
CA ALA A 663 7.48 11.80 26.51
C ALA A 663 6.96 13.20 26.89
N PHE A 664 6.91 14.09 25.91
CA PHE A 664 6.22 15.36 26.08
C PHE A 664 4.75 15.11 26.39
N ALA A 665 4.24 15.80 27.41
CA ALA A 665 2.84 15.75 27.77
C ALA A 665 2.00 16.50 26.72
N LEU A 666 1.23 15.72 25.95
CA LEU A 666 0.30 16.21 24.94
C LEU A 666 -1.14 15.88 25.37
N SER A 667 -1.75 16.79 26.15
CA SER A 667 -3.09 16.58 26.71
C SER A 667 -4.20 16.92 25.70
N GLN A 668 -5.15 16.00 25.52
CA GLN A 668 -6.33 16.23 24.68
C GLN A 668 -7.19 17.40 25.20
N ALA A 669 -7.31 17.58 26.51
CA ALA A 669 -7.94 18.77 27.10
C ALA A 669 -7.27 20.10 26.68
N THR A 670 -5.95 20.12 26.49
CA THR A 670 -5.21 21.30 26.00
C THR A 670 -5.35 21.45 24.48
N ILE A 671 -5.23 20.35 23.71
CA ILE A 671 -5.45 20.36 22.26
C ILE A 671 -6.83 20.91 21.93
N ARG A 672 -7.87 20.46 22.65
CA ARG A 672 -9.25 20.93 22.48
C ARG A 672 -9.42 22.43 22.63
N LYS A 673 -8.59 23.09 23.44
CA LYS A 673 -8.63 24.55 23.66
C LYS A 673 -7.71 25.32 22.71
N THR A 674 -6.89 24.63 21.93
CA THR A 674 -5.90 25.23 21.05
C THR A 674 -6.48 25.36 19.65
N LYS A 675 -6.54 26.59 19.14
CA LYS A 675 -7.11 26.85 17.82
C LYS A 675 -6.30 26.13 16.73
N GLY A 676 -6.99 25.37 15.88
CA GLY A 676 -6.38 24.67 14.76
C GLY A 676 -5.52 23.46 15.12
N ALA A 677 -5.42 23.08 16.39
CA ALA A 677 -4.65 21.90 16.79
C ALA A 677 -5.41 20.60 16.46
N TYR A 678 -4.75 19.68 15.77
CA TYR A 678 -5.34 18.40 15.38
C TYR A 678 -5.33 17.39 16.54
N PRO A 679 -6.49 16.77 16.89
CA PRO A 679 -6.55 15.77 17.97
C PRO A 679 -5.72 14.52 17.77
N GLY A 680 -5.49 14.11 16.52
CA GLY A 680 -4.72 12.90 16.20
C GLY A 680 -3.20 13.09 16.18
N ALA A 681 -2.69 14.31 16.44
CA ALA A 681 -1.26 14.60 16.43
C ALA A 681 -0.52 13.83 17.55
N MET A 682 0.62 13.24 17.21
CA MET A 682 1.47 12.47 18.13
C MET A 682 2.95 12.74 17.86
N ILE A 683 3.77 12.52 18.88
CA ILE A 683 5.23 12.56 18.80
C ILE A 683 5.72 11.13 19.04
N VAL A 684 6.56 10.62 18.15
CA VAL A 684 7.19 9.30 18.32
C VAL A 684 8.60 9.49 18.85
N TYR A 685 8.96 8.65 19.83
CA TYR A 685 10.22 8.70 20.54
C TYR A 685 11.02 7.44 20.28
N THR A 686 12.31 7.60 20.01
CA THR A 686 13.27 6.52 20.24
C THR A 686 13.59 6.47 21.73
N VAL A 687 13.25 5.35 22.37
CA VAL A 687 13.59 5.09 23.77
C VAL A 687 14.74 4.13 23.88
N ALA A 688 15.64 4.41 24.81
CA ALA A 688 16.80 3.56 25.11
C ALA A 688 17.29 3.81 26.54
N LYS A 689 18.03 2.83 27.08
CA LYS A 689 18.65 2.95 28.40
C LYS A 689 19.72 4.06 28.39
N LEU A 690 19.73 4.87 29.45
CA LEU A 690 20.73 5.90 29.76
C LEU A 690 21.85 5.37 30.67
N ARG A 691 21.79 4.09 31.04
CA ARG A 691 22.83 3.35 31.77
C ARG A 691 22.67 1.87 31.45
N GLY A 692 23.78 1.14 31.33
CA GLY A 692 23.74 -0.32 31.20
C GLY A 692 23.66 -0.85 29.77
N LEU A 693 23.57 0.00 28.75
CA LEU A 693 23.61 -0.41 27.35
C LEU A 693 25.05 -0.70 26.91
N ASP A 694 25.25 -1.69 26.04
CA ASP A 694 26.56 -1.96 25.40
C ASP A 694 27.07 -0.70 24.67
N ALA A 695 28.38 -0.46 24.70
CA ALA A 695 28.96 0.76 24.13
C ALA A 695 28.74 0.89 22.61
N ALA A 696 28.76 -0.22 21.87
CA ALA A 696 28.49 -0.21 20.43
C ALA A 696 27.02 0.08 20.15
N ASP A 697 26.10 -0.49 20.92
CA ASP A 697 24.67 -0.21 20.82
C ASP A 697 24.35 1.23 21.22
N ALA A 698 24.93 1.74 22.31
CA ALA A 698 24.77 3.12 22.75
C ALA A 698 25.22 4.11 21.66
N LYS A 699 26.37 3.88 21.04
CA LYS A 699 26.85 4.69 19.91
C LYS A 699 25.91 4.58 18.71
N THR A 700 25.42 3.39 18.41
CA THR A 700 24.49 3.13 17.31
C THR A 700 23.17 3.88 17.49
N VAL A 701 22.53 3.74 18.66
CA VAL A 701 21.28 4.43 18.99
C VAL A 701 21.46 5.95 19.00
N ALA A 702 22.54 6.46 19.61
CA ALA A 702 22.83 7.89 19.61
C ALA A 702 23.06 8.43 18.18
N SER A 703 23.77 7.68 17.32
CA SER A 703 23.97 8.05 15.92
C SER A 703 22.66 8.07 15.13
N PHE A 704 21.78 7.08 15.35
CA PHE A 704 20.46 7.03 14.74
C PHE A 704 19.65 8.27 15.09
N ILE A 705 19.54 8.61 16.39
CA ILE A 705 18.77 9.78 16.84
C ILE A 705 19.29 11.05 16.17
N ARG A 706 20.62 11.23 16.08
CA ARG A 706 21.21 12.42 15.46
C ARG A 706 20.91 12.51 13.96
N ILE A 707 21.07 11.41 13.22
CA ILE A 707 20.84 11.36 11.77
C ILE A 707 19.33 11.53 11.49
N ALA A 708 18.48 10.77 12.19
CA ALA A 708 17.03 10.83 12.03
C ALA A 708 16.45 12.21 12.34
N THR A 709 17.02 12.96 13.29
CA THR A 709 16.58 14.34 13.64
C THR A 709 17.36 15.45 12.92
N SER A 710 18.19 15.11 11.93
CA SER A 710 18.87 16.07 11.06
C SER A 710 18.63 15.74 9.59
N GLU A 711 19.50 14.92 8.98
CA GLU A 711 19.40 14.50 7.58
C GLU A 711 18.05 13.83 7.27
N GLY A 712 17.55 13.02 8.20
CA GLY A 712 16.27 12.32 8.07
C GLY A 712 15.03 13.22 8.12
N GLN A 713 15.18 14.51 8.44
CA GLN A 713 14.07 15.48 8.50
C GLN A 713 13.90 16.29 7.20
N VAL A 714 14.70 15.99 6.16
CA VAL A 714 14.52 16.59 4.84
C VAL A 714 13.38 15.88 4.12
N ARG A 715 12.33 16.61 3.73
CA ARG A 715 11.15 16.06 3.05
C ARG A 715 11.50 15.41 1.70
N GLY A 716 10.65 14.46 1.28
CA GLY A 716 10.67 13.87 -0.06
C GLY A 716 10.36 12.36 -0.06
N SER A 717 10.13 11.81 -1.25
CA SER A 717 9.85 10.38 -1.50
C SER A 717 11.11 9.51 -1.66
N GLY A 718 12.28 10.14 -1.76
CA GLY A 718 13.56 9.46 -1.92
C GLY A 718 14.05 8.73 -0.66
N ASN A 719 14.96 7.77 -0.83
CA ASN A 719 15.58 7.09 0.31
C ASN A 719 16.37 8.07 1.19
N GLY A 720 16.17 7.95 2.50
CA GLY A 720 16.74 8.85 3.52
C GLY A 720 15.94 10.12 3.76
N ARG A 721 14.90 10.40 2.98
CA ARG A 721 14.00 11.55 3.16
C ARG A 721 12.88 11.25 4.15
N LEU A 722 12.27 12.31 4.68
CA LEU A 722 11.05 12.27 5.47
C LEU A 722 9.84 12.24 4.52
N PRO A 723 9.02 11.18 4.54
CA PRO A 723 7.83 11.12 3.70
C PRO A 723 6.75 12.10 4.17
N ASP A 724 5.75 12.31 3.33
CA ASP A 724 4.54 13.02 3.73
C ASP A 724 3.78 12.28 4.84
N GLY A 725 2.92 13.02 5.55
CA GLY A 725 2.24 12.54 6.77
C GLY A 725 3.09 12.72 8.03
N PHE A 726 4.26 13.35 7.90
CA PHE A 726 5.16 13.72 8.99
C PHE A 726 5.44 15.23 8.97
N VAL A 727 5.67 15.82 10.16
CA VAL A 727 6.10 17.20 10.33
C VAL A 727 7.58 17.22 10.71
N PRO A 728 8.45 17.94 9.97
CA PRO A 728 9.88 18.02 10.28
C PRO A 728 10.17 18.53 11.70
N ILE A 729 11.05 17.79 12.40
CA ILE A 729 11.71 18.26 13.61
C ILE A 729 12.87 19.16 13.21
N THR A 730 12.81 20.44 13.58
CA THR A 730 13.82 21.43 13.18
C THR A 730 14.40 22.15 14.40
N LYS A 731 15.57 22.78 14.21
CA LYS A 731 16.26 23.56 15.26
C LYS A 731 15.48 24.80 15.72
N LYS A 732 14.48 25.24 14.95
CA LYS A 732 13.73 26.48 15.15
C LYS A 732 12.22 26.21 15.07
N GLY A 733 11.40 27.20 15.39
CA GLY A 733 9.94 27.06 15.26
C GLY A 733 9.32 26.06 16.25
N ALA A 734 8.16 25.51 15.88
CA ALA A 734 7.28 24.75 16.78
C ALA A 734 7.91 23.44 17.30
N THR A 735 8.84 22.84 16.55
CA THR A 735 9.48 21.56 16.90
C THR A 735 10.87 21.72 17.53
N SER A 736 11.33 22.95 17.80
CA SER A 736 12.66 23.24 18.36
C SER A 736 12.95 22.58 19.71
N ALA A 737 11.95 22.53 20.60
CA ALA A 737 12.07 21.83 21.88
C ALA A 737 12.27 20.32 21.71
N LEU A 738 11.63 19.72 20.70
CA LEU A 738 11.79 18.31 20.38
C LEU A 738 13.20 18.02 19.89
N TYR A 739 13.72 18.85 18.97
CA TYR A 739 15.09 18.75 18.48
C TYR A 739 16.10 18.83 19.63
N ALA A 740 15.95 19.83 20.52
CA ALA A 740 16.86 20.02 21.65
C ALA A 740 16.86 18.80 22.60
N GLN A 741 15.69 18.23 22.90
CA GLN A 741 15.60 17.04 23.73
C GLN A 741 16.21 15.82 23.06
N ALA A 742 15.98 15.62 21.76
CA ALA A 742 16.55 14.50 21.01
C ALA A 742 18.08 14.51 21.04
N GLN A 743 18.70 15.67 20.81
CA GLN A 743 20.16 15.83 20.87
C GLN A 743 20.71 15.60 22.28
N LYS A 744 19.99 16.08 23.30
CA LYS A 744 20.36 15.86 24.71
C LYS A 744 20.32 14.39 25.08
N VAL A 745 19.25 13.68 24.72
CA VAL A 745 19.09 12.25 24.99
C VAL A 745 20.14 11.43 24.25
N ALA A 746 20.40 11.71 22.97
CA ALA A 746 21.47 11.05 22.22
C ALA A 746 22.84 11.19 22.90
N SER A 747 23.14 12.38 23.42
CA SER A 747 24.39 12.64 24.15
C SER A 747 24.46 11.89 25.48
N LEU A 748 23.34 11.74 26.19
CA LEU A 748 23.27 10.97 27.43
C LEU A 748 23.40 9.46 27.18
N ILE A 749 22.80 8.94 26.10
CA ILE A 749 22.93 7.54 25.69
C ILE A 749 24.40 7.23 25.38
N GLU A 750 25.07 8.07 24.58
CA GLU A 750 26.47 7.81 24.20
C GLU A 750 27.45 7.98 25.38
N ALA A 751 27.17 8.90 26.31
CA ALA A 751 28.03 9.16 27.47
C ALA A 751 27.77 8.22 28.66
N GLN A 752 26.86 7.24 28.53
CA GLN A 752 26.53 6.36 29.62
C GLN A 752 27.72 5.49 30.04
N LYS A 753 27.79 5.17 31.33
CA LYS A 753 28.81 4.25 31.85
C LYS A 753 28.34 2.82 31.64
N GLU A 754 29.22 1.97 31.11
CA GLU A 754 28.97 0.52 31.03
C GLU A 754 28.59 -0.03 32.40
N PRO A 755 27.70 -1.03 32.47
CA PRO A 755 27.42 -1.69 33.72
C PRO A 755 28.73 -2.32 34.23
N LYS A 756 29.04 -2.13 35.52
CA LYS A 756 30.18 -2.80 36.15
C LYS A 756 29.98 -4.31 35.97
N ALA A 757 30.89 -4.97 35.25
CA ALA A 757 30.85 -6.41 35.04
C ALA A 757 30.52 -7.11 36.37
N ALA A 758 29.43 -7.88 36.38
CA ALA A 758 29.14 -8.72 37.52
C ALA A 758 30.34 -9.64 37.75
N PRO A 759 30.84 -9.79 38.99
CA PRO A 759 31.97 -10.68 39.24
C PRO A 759 31.55 -12.10 38.85
N THR A 760 32.17 -12.63 37.78
CA THR A 760 32.14 -14.05 37.49
C THR A 760 32.85 -14.76 38.63
N THR A 761 32.11 -15.23 39.62
CA THR A 761 32.59 -16.30 40.50
C THR A 761 32.62 -17.60 39.70
N SER A 762 33.64 -17.75 38.87
CA SER A 762 34.07 -19.05 38.36
C SER A 762 34.82 -19.75 39.49
N THR A 763 34.11 -20.55 40.28
CA THR A 763 34.77 -21.55 41.12
C THR A 763 35.33 -22.62 40.19
N PRO A 764 36.64 -22.91 40.22
CA PRO A 764 37.26 -23.87 39.32
C PRO A 764 37.02 -25.29 39.85
N THR A 765 36.26 -26.12 39.13
CA THR A 765 36.28 -27.57 39.33
C THR A 765 36.90 -28.22 38.10
N LYS A 766 38.02 -28.89 38.36
CA LYS A 766 38.90 -29.60 37.43
C LYS A 766 38.19 -30.84 36.84
N GLY A 767 38.29 -31.05 35.52
CA GLY A 767 37.68 -32.15 34.74
C GLY A 767 38.17 -33.57 35.11
N ALA A 768 37.53 -34.67 34.69
CA ALA A 768 37.34 -35.19 33.30
C ALA A 768 36.46 -36.49 33.35
N PRO A 769 36.22 -37.27 32.25
CA PRO A 769 36.05 -36.99 30.82
C PRO A 769 34.67 -37.47 30.25
N ALA A 770 34.45 -37.24 28.96
CA ALA A 770 33.19 -37.47 28.23
C ALA A 770 32.72 -38.93 28.12
N ALA A 771 31.39 -39.12 28.18
CA ALA A 771 30.65 -40.24 27.60
C ALA A 771 29.26 -39.74 27.14
N GLY A 772 28.85 -40.13 25.93
CA GLY A 772 27.72 -39.53 25.22
C GLY A 772 26.34 -40.10 25.53
N GLY A 773 25.36 -39.47 24.88
CA GLY A 773 24.11 -40.10 24.47
C GLY A 773 22.91 -40.02 25.41
N SER A 774 21.79 -39.62 24.81
CA SER A 774 20.40 -40.02 25.10
C SER A 774 19.49 -38.95 25.71
N ALA A 775 18.43 -38.64 24.94
CA ALA A 775 17.19 -38.05 25.42
C ALA A 775 16.50 -38.95 26.45
N PRO A 776 15.71 -38.38 27.38
CA PRO A 776 14.26 -38.65 27.45
C PRO A 776 13.44 -37.37 27.78
N ALA A 777 12.26 -37.15 27.19
CA ALA A 777 10.90 -37.63 27.58
C ALA A 777 10.25 -36.93 28.81
N SER A 778 9.20 -36.16 28.50
CA SER A 778 7.91 -35.89 29.20
C SER A 778 7.75 -35.87 30.73
N GLY A 779 7.00 -34.86 31.21
CA GLY A 779 5.73 -35.07 31.94
C GLY A 779 5.52 -34.33 33.28
N ALA A 780 4.45 -33.52 33.36
CA ALA A 780 3.50 -33.26 34.48
C ALA A 780 2.71 -31.95 34.18
N GLU A 781 1.45 -31.89 33.72
CA GLU A 781 0.14 -32.46 34.13
C GLU A 781 -0.61 -31.62 35.18
N VAL A 782 -1.79 -31.05 34.80
CA VAL A 782 -3.06 -30.92 35.57
C VAL A 782 -4.21 -30.51 34.58
N PRO A 783 -5.53 -30.71 34.85
CA PRO A 783 -6.34 -31.89 34.50
C PRO A 783 -7.61 -31.61 33.62
N ASP A 784 -8.24 -32.70 33.17
CA ASP A 784 -9.39 -32.85 32.24
C ASP A 784 -10.78 -32.35 32.70
N ALA A 785 -11.63 -32.09 31.68
CA ALA A 785 -13.10 -32.21 31.69
C ALA A 785 -13.60 -32.60 30.27
N PRO A 786 -14.74 -33.31 30.12
CA PRO A 786 -14.78 -34.62 29.45
C PRO A 786 -15.32 -34.69 28.00
N ASP A 787 -14.99 -35.83 27.39
CA ASP A 787 -15.27 -36.34 26.03
C ASP A 787 -16.73 -36.27 25.53
N ALA A 788 -16.85 -36.04 24.21
CA ALA A 788 -17.94 -36.56 23.39
C ALA A 788 -17.43 -37.05 22.01
N ALA A 789 -17.30 -38.39 21.92
CA ALA A 789 -17.48 -39.29 20.78
C ALA A 789 -16.97 -38.89 19.37
N THR A 790 -15.91 -39.61 18.98
CA THR A 790 -15.41 -39.85 17.62
C THR A 790 -16.47 -40.31 16.60
N ALA A 791 -16.50 -39.64 15.45
CA ALA A 791 -16.88 -40.21 14.16
C ALA A 791 -15.74 -40.01 13.15
N THR A 792 -15.29 -41.11 12.56
CA THR A 792 -14.18 -41.21 11.59
C THR A 792 -14.49 -40.47 10.28
N PRO A 793 -13.64 -39.55 9.78
CA PRO A 793 -13.76 -39.03 8.42
C PRO A 793 -12.99 -39.90 7.42
N ALA A 794 -13.68 -40.24 6.33
CA ALA A 794 -13.09 -40.80 5.11
C ALA A 794 -12.21 -39.76 4.39
N ALA A 795 -11.20 -40.26 3.68
CA ALA A 795 -10.13 -39.51 3.06
C ALA A 795 -10.58 -38.48 2.00
N THR A 796 -10.19 -37.23 2.20
CA THR A 796 -10.09 -36.21 1.14
C THR A 796 -8.74 -35.50 1.32
N THR A 797 -7.94 -35.46 0.26
CA THR A 797 -6.57 -34.96 0.22
C THR A 797 -6.49 -33.45 0.44
N THR A 798 -5.99 -33.05 1.60
CA THR A 798 -5.54 -31.68 1.89
C THR A 798 -4.12 -31.48 1.34
N PRO A 799 -3.80 -30.40 0.62
CA PRO A 799 -2.40 -30.02 0.42
C PRO A 799 -1.87 -29.44 1.74
N THR A 800 -0.99 -30.19 2.40
CA THR A 800 -0.19 -29.73 3.53
C THR A 800 0.82 -28.70 3.02
N THR A 801 0.71 -27.46 3.49
CA THR A 801 1.82 -26.50 3.42
C THR A 801 2.81 -26.88 4.52
N ASP A 802 3.71 -27.83 4.22
CA ASP A 802 4.89 -28.04 5.04
C ASP A 802 5.79 -26.80 4.91
N VAL A 803 5.87 -26.02 5.98
CA VAL A 803 6.94 -25.04 6.14
C VAL A 803 8.23 -25.84 6.35
N ILE A 804 8.93 -26.12 5.25
CA ILE A 804 10.30 -26.61 5.31
C ILE A 804 11.13 -25.47 5.90
N ALA A 805 11.58 -25.64 7.13
CA ALA A 805 12.71 -24.88 7.65
C ALA A 805 13.92 -25.19 6.75
N THR A 806 14.26 -24.28 5.84
CA THR A 806 15.48 -24.37 5.05
C THR A 806 16.65 -24.11 5.98
N ALA A 807 17.18 -25.19 6.56
CA ALA A 807 18.52 -25.17 7.11
C ALA A 807 19.48 -24.71 6.00
N SER A 808 20.32 -23.72 6.32
CA SER A 808 21.35 -23.23 5.40
C SER A 808 22.31 -24.38 5.06
N ASN A 809 22.10 -25.02 3.92
CA ASN A 809 23.07 -25.95 3.36
C ASN A 809 24.26 -25.14 2.81
N SER A 810 25.23 -24.88 3.67
CA SER A 810 26.53 -24.37 3.24
C SER A 810 27.37 -25.51 2.67
N SER A 811 27.33 -25.68 1.34
CA SER A 811 28.27 -26.58 0.66
C SER A 811 29.63 -25.89 0.51
N ARG A 812 30.57 -26.26 1.38
CA ARG A 812 31.98 -25.81 1.33
C ARG A 812 32.69 -26.00 -0.04
N PRO A 813 32.37 -27.00 -0.91
CA PRO A 813 32.98 -27.05 -2.24
C PRO A 813 32.46 -25.99 -3.21
N ALA A 814 31.23 -25.47 -3.05
CA ALA A 814 30.70 -24.43 -3.95
C ALA A 814 31.36 -23.05 -3.72
N GLN A 815 31.73 -22.74 -2.48
CA GLN A 815 32.42 -21.49 -2.11
C GLN A 815 33.87 -21.42 -2.61
N SER A 816 34.50 -22.57 -2.93
CA SER A 816 35.88 -22.61 -3.46
C SER A 816 35.93 -22.71 -4.99
N LEU A 817 34.93 -23.32 -5.65
CA LEU A 817 34.91 -23.48 -7.11
C LEU A 817 34.48 -22.21 -7.87
N LEU A 818 33.60 -21.39 -7.29
CA LEU A 818 33.07 -20.19 -7.94
C LEU A 818 34.16 -19.15 -8.31
N PRO A 819 35.10 -18.77 -7.40
CA PRO A 819 36.15 -17.82 -7.78
C PRO A 819 37.15 -18.40 -8.78
N VAL A 820 37.37 -19.72 -8.79
CA VAL A 820 38.22 -20.39 -9.79
C VAL A 820 37.58 -20.39 -11.18
N LEU A 821 36.27 -20.63 -11.26
CA LEU A 821 35.51 -20.54 -12.51
C LEU A 821 35.46 -19.11 -13.07
N VAL A 822 35.30 -18.11 -12.21
CA VAL A 822 35.36 -16.69 -12.61
C VAL A 822 36.77 -16.30 -13.09
N ALA A 823 37.82 -16.78 -12.43
CA ALA A 823 39.20 -16.55 -12.88
C ALA A 823 39.51 -17.24 -14.23
N LEU A 824 38.99 -18.46 -14.45
CA LEU A 824 39.14 -19.17 -15.73
C LEU A 824 38.35 -18.49 -16.87
N LEU A 825 37.16 -17.95 -16.59
CA LEU A 825 36.38 -17.17 -17.57
C LEU A 825 37.06 -15.84 -17.92
N LEU A 826 37.69 -15.17 -16.95
CA LEU A 826 38.48 -13.97 -17.19
C LEU A 826 39.77 -14.26 -18.00
N LEU A 827 40.42 -15.40 -17.74
CA LEU A 827 41.58 -15.84 -18.53
C LEU A 827 41.18 -16.25 -19.96
N ALA A 828 40.02 -16.87 -20.14
CA ALA A 828 39.48 -17.19 -21.47
C ALA A 828 39.08 -15.92 -22.25
N GLY A 829 38.53 -14.90 -21.58
CA GLY A 829 38.20 -13.60 -22.17
C GLY A 829 39.41 -12.81 -22.67
N LEU A 830 40.59 -13.02 -22.06
CA LEU A 830 41.85 -12.39 -22.48
C LEU A 830 42.55 -13.12 -23.65
N GLY A 831 42.07 -14.30 -24.06
CA GLY A 831 42.60 -15.03 -25.23
C GLY A 831 42.17 -14.45 -26.59
N GLY A 832 41.06 -13.72 -26.62
CA GLY A 832 40.50 -13.12 -27.85
C GLY A 832 41.39 -12.03 -28.49
N PRO A 833 41.94 -11.08 -27.71
CA PRO A 833 42.84 -10.05 -28.25
C PRO A 833 44.22 -10.61 -28.66
N GLY A 834 44.74 -11.62 -27.94
CA GLY A 834 46.06 -12.21 -28.19
C GLY A 834 46.14 -13.00 -29.50
N THR A 835 45.07 -13.70 -29.88
CA THR A 835 45.02 -14.46 -31.14
C THR A 835 44.94 -13.57 -32.38
N ARG A 836 44.33 -12.37 -32.27
CA ARG A 836 44.33 -11.37 -33.35
C ARG A 836 45.70 -10.73 -33.58
N LEU A 837 46.44 -10.44 -32.51
CA LEU A 837 47.80 -9.90 -32.61
C LEU A 837 48.80 -10.90 -33.23
N VAL A 838 48.69 -12.18 -32.89
CA VAL A 838 49.54 -13.25 -33.47
C VAL A 838 49.18 -13.51 -34.94
N ALA A 839 47.90 -13.39 -35.32
CA ALA A 839 47.45 -13.52 -36.71
C ALA A 839 47.88 -12.35 -37.60
N GLU A 840 47.96 -11.12 -37.05
CA GLU A 840 48.49 -9.95 -37.78
C GLU A 840 50.02 -9.96 -37.87
N TRP A 841 50.72 -10.48 -36.85
CA TRP A 841 52.18 -10.62 -36.90
C TRP A 841 52.64 -11.66 -37.93
N ARG A 842 51.89 -12.77 -38.10
CA ARG A 842 52.14 -13.76 -39.16
C ARG A 842 51.83 -13.26 -40.58
N ARG A 843 50.95 -12.27 -40.74
CA ARG A 843 50.65 -11.64 -42.05
C ARG A 843 51.67 -10.59 -42.48
N ARG A 844 52.54 -10.12 -41.57
CA ARG A 844 53.56 -9.11 -41.83
C ARG A 844 54.99 -9.68 -41.89
N ARG A 845 55.12 -11.01 -41.97
CA ARG A 845 56.38 -11.70 -42.30
C ARG A 845 56.31 -12.30 -43.69
#